data_AF-A0A3P7J505-F1
#
_entry.id   AF-A0A3P7J505-F1
#
_cell.length_a   1.000
_cell.length_b   1.000
_cell.length_c   1.000
_cell.angle_alpha   90.00
_cell.angle_beta   90.00
_cell.angle_gamma   90.00
#
_symmetry.space_group_name_H-M   'P 1'
#
loop_
_entity.id
_entity.type
_entity.pdbx_description
1 polymer ?
#
loop_
_entity_poly.entity_id
_entity_poly.type
_entity_poly.pdbx_seq_one_letter_code
_entity_poly.pdbx_strand_id
1 'polypeptide(L)'
;MDAAREEKCEFLPYCAPRVVNIKDGKIVSMKFVKTDKDDSGNWFEDEEQTLTIKADYVISAFGSTLLDKDVIEAMSPVKVSKRGLPEVDRTNQTTNVPWVFAGGDVAGVAETTVESVNDGKIAAWSIHKYIQSLHGNDVGSTPKLPMFYTPIDEVDISVEMCGVKFENPFGLASAPPTTSGPMCRRAFEQGWAFVLTKTFGLDKDLVTNVSPRIVRGSTSGPIFGPNQGSFLNIELISEKSAAYWLQCIRELKQDFPTKIVVASIMCTFNKEDWVDLATQSEAAGADILELNLSCPHGMGEKGMGLACGQDPDIVRTICSWIKQAVKIPFFPKMTPNITDIRTIAAAAKEGGASGVTATNTVSGLMHMKADGTSWPAVGEEKRTTYGGVSGSAIRPIALKAVSAIARQLKGFPIMATGGIESAETGLAFLNAGASVLQVCLMNMALLYLKAAQSLGSWDGQRNLIKKLYLQGLPNFGNYRNDRAKLEESTFKNGTPVSITGEFATRPDLSVGDISSVQDVIGNALPRIGPYVTLDNKLQKVALIDDDMCINCGKCYMTCNDSGYQAISFSEQTHQPKVNEDDCTGCTLCYSVCPIPECIQMVPRTGPWKAPKRGVTPQFEPGTPNVVKVNEQGEVIVDAN
;
A
#
# COMPACT_ATOMS: atom_id res chain seq x y z
N MET A 1 33.85 4.05 -1.73
CA MET A 1 34.83 4.95 -1.09
C MET A 1 34.45 5.25 0.35
N ASP A 2 33.19 5.64 0.64
CA ASP A 2 32.76 5.93 2.01
C ASP A 2 32.96 4.78 2.99
N ALA A 3 32.62 3.53 2.61
CA ALA A 3 32.86 2.36 3.47
C ALA A 3 34.33 2.24 3.91
N ALA A 4 35.28 2.32 2.97
CA ALA A 4 36.71 2.30 3.30
C ALA A 4 37.13 3.49 4.19
N ARG A 5 36.54 4.68 4.00
CA ARG A 5 36.78 5.84 4.88
C ARG A 5 36.22 5.63 6.29
N GLU A 6 35.03 5.05 6.40
CA GLU A 6 34.38 4.72 7.67
C GLU A 6 35.19 3.67 8.45
N GLU A 7 35.74 2.68 7.73
CA GLU A 7 36.66 1.65 8.22
C GLU A 7 38.10 2.13 8.41
N LYS A 8 38.35 3.45 8.27
CA LYS A 8 39.65 4.09 8.50
C LYS A 8 40.77 3.62 7.57
N CYS A 9 40.45 3.19 6.35
CA CYS A 9 41.45 3.05 5.30
C CYS A 9 42.06 4.42 4.97
N GLU A 10 43.39 4.46 4.87
CA GLU A 10 44.12 5.65 4.47
C GLU A 10 44.16 5.75 2.93
N PHE A 11 43.98 6.97 2.40
CA PHE A 11 43.97 7.22 0.96
C PHE A 11 45.17 8.08 0.59
N LEU A 12 46.07 7.53 -0.22
CA LEU A 12 47.28 8.21 -0.66
C LEU A 12 47.17 8.49 -2.17
N PRO A 13 46.65 9.67 -2.57
CA PRO A 13 46.52 10.02 -3.97
C PRO A 13 47.89 10.34 -4.59
N TYR A 14 47.92 10.48 -5.91
CA TYR A 14 49.11 10.97 -6.63
C TYR A 14 50.38 10.11 -6.44
N CYS A 15 50.21 8.80 -6.26
CA CYS A 15 51.29 7.85 -6.01
C CYS A 15 51.31 6.77 -7.10
N ALA A 16 52.36 6.73 -7.92
CA ALA A 16 52.58 5.65 -8.88
C ALA A 16 53.55 4.60 -8.32
N PRO A 17 53.23 3.30 -8.40
CA PRO A 17 54.06 2.24 -7.84
C PRO A 17 55.39 2.10 -8.61
N ARG A 18 56.49 1.80 -7.90
CA ARG A 18 57.82 1.58 -8.50
C ARG A 18 58.49 0.28 -8.09
N VAL A 19 58.66 0.05 -6.79
CA VAL A 19 59.42 -1.11 -6.29
C VAL A 19 58.71 -1.72 -5.09
N VAL A 20 58.50 -3.03 -5.13
CA VAL A 20 58.12 -3.82 -3.95
C VAL A 20 59.40 -4.33 -3.30
N ASN A 21 59.72 -3.84 -2.11
CA ASN A 21 60.93 -4.22 -1.39
C ASN A 21 60.66 -5.50 -0.59
N ILE A 22 61.52 -6.50 -0.80
CA ILE A 22 61.43 -7.81 -0.15
C ILE A 22 62.67 -8.04 0.71
N LYS A 23 62.47 -8.54 1.93
CA LYS A 23 63.53 -8.97 2.83
C LYS A 23 63.14 -10.30 3.47
N ASP A 24 64.06 -11.26 3.48
CA ASP A 24 63.86 -12.61 4.04
C ASP A 24 62.59 -13.30 3.52
N GLY A 25 62.30 -13.12 2.23
CA GLY A 25 61.12 -13.68 1.55
C GLY A 25 59.79 -12.99 1.86
N LYS A 26 59.78 -11.86 2.58
CA LYS A 26 58.57 -11.10 2.92
C LYS A 26 58.61 -9.68 2.36
N ILE A 27 57.46 -9.16 1.95
CA ILE A 27 57.33 -7.74 1.60
C ILE A 27 57.53 -6.93 2.88
N VAL A 28 58.32 -5.85 2.80
CA VAL A 28 58.58 -4.95 3.94
C VAL A 28 58.20 -3.50 3.65
N SER A 29 58.16 -3.10 2.38
CA SER A 29 57.72 -1.78 1.95
C SER A 29 57.45 -1.73 0.45
N MET A 30 56.76 -0.67 0.02
CA MET A 30 56.51 -0.35 -1.37
C MET A 30 56.96 1.10 -1.64
N LYS A 31 57.82 1.27 -2.64
CA LYS A 31 58.26 2.58 -3.13
C LYS A 31 57.33 3.07 -4.23
N PHE A 32 56.98 4.34 -4.16
CA PHE A 32 56.18 5.09 -5.11
C PHE A 32 56.95 6.32 -5.58
N VAL A 33 56.54 6.87 -6.72
CA VAL A 33 56.88 8.22 -7.17
C VAL A 33 55.63 9.09 -7.20
N LYS A 34 55.81 10.40 -7.06
CA LYS A 34 54.72 11.35 -7.16
C LYS A 34 54.20 11.40 -8.60
N THR A 35 52.88 11.49 -8.76
CA THR A 35 52.25 11.85 -10.02
C THR A 35 51.59 13.21 -9.94
N ASP A 36 51.58 13.97 -11.03
CA ASP A 36 50.91 15.27 -11.10
C ASP A 36 50.38 15.52 -12.52
N LYS A 37 49.61 16.61 -12.71
CA LYS A 37 49.13 17.03 -14.03
C LYS A 37 49.86 18.27 -14.50
N ASP A 38 50.24 18.28 -15.78
CA ASP A 38 50.72 19.49 -16.44
C ASP A 38 49.56 20.48 -16.73
N ASP A 39 49.90 21.68 -17.21
CA ASP A 39 48.93 22.72 -17.56
C ASP A 39 47.95 22.28 -18.68
N SER A 40 48.30 21.23 -19.43
CA SER A 40 47.45 20.62 -20.47
C SER A 40 46.57 19.48 -19.93
N GLY A 41 46.69 19.14 -18.64
CA GLY A 41 45.96 18.07 -17.98
C GLY A 41 46.54 16.67 -18.18
N ASN A 42 47.72 16.53 -18.80
CA ASN A 42 48.40 15.26 -18.96
C ASN A 42 49.06 14.85 -17.64
N TRP A 43 48.92 13.59 -17.29
CA TRP A 43 49.60 13.01 -16.14
C TRP A 43 51.09 12.82 -16.44
N PHE A 44 51.94 13.24 -15.51
CA PHE A 44 53.37 12.91 -15.50
C PHE A 44 53.78 12.32 -14.16
N GLU A 45 54.89 11.58 -14.16
CA GLU A 45 55.48 10.96 -12.98
C GLU A 45 56.82 11.65 -12.68
N ASP A 46 57.02 12.10 -11.45
CA ASP A 46 58.24 12.80 -11.01
C ASP A 46 59.18 11.80 -10.31
N GLU A 47 60.20 11.35 -11.03
CA GLU A 47 61.17 10.36 -10.54
C GLU A 47 62.06 10.87 -9.40
N GLU A 48 62.18 12.19 -9.23
CA GLU A 48 62.95 12.78 -8.13
C GLU A 48 62.15 12.76 -6.82
N GLN A 49 60.82 12.83 -6.90
CA GLN A 49 59.92 12.84 -5.75
C GLN A 49 59.42 11.43 -5.43
N THR A 50 60.06 10.78 -4.44
CA THR A 50 59.73 9.40 -4.05
C THR A 50 59.14 9.29 -2.64
N LEU A 51 58.24 8.33 -2.46
CA LEU A 51 57.63 7.97 -1.17
C LEU A 51 57.80 6.47 -0.93
N THR A 52 58.28 6.05 0.24
CA THR A 52 58.36 4.62 0.60
C THR A 52 57.48 4.33 1.80
N ILE A 53 56.51 3.44 1.61
CA ILE A 53 55.51 3.07 2.62
C ILE A 53 55.80 1.67 3.12
N LYS A 54 55.86 1.47 4.44
CA LYS A 54 55.97 0.13 5.02
C LYS A 54 54.69 -0.65 4.79
N ALA A 55 54.82 -1.89 4.34
CA ALA A 55 53.69 -2.78 4.08
C ALA A 55 54.15 -4.23 4.17
N ASP A 56 53.30 -5.09 4.72
CA ASP A 56 53.50 -6.54 4.75
C ASP A 56 52.80 -7.25 3.59
N TYR A 57 51.75 -6.62 3.03
CA TYR A 57 50.95 -7.12 1.93
C TYR A 57 50.76 -6.04 0.88
N VAL A 58 50.78 -6.44 -0.39
CA VAL A 58 50.44 -5.58 -1.53
C VAL A 58 49.38 -6.30 -2.36
N ILE A 59 48.24 -5.64 -2.53
CA ILE A 59 47.12 -6.15 -3.32
C ILE A 59 46.97 -5.23 -4.53
N SER A 60 47.17 -5.76 -5.73
CA SER A 60 46.91 -5.03 -6.97
C SER A 60 45.43 -5.11 -7.32
N ALA A 61 44.81 -3.96 -7.54
CA ALA A 61 43.41 -3.83 -7.93
C ALA A 61 43.25 -2.89 -9.14
N PHE A 62 44.15 -3.01 -10.13
CA PHE A 62 44.12 -2.18 -11.35
C PHE A 62 42.97 -2.52 -12.32
N GLY A 63 42.19 -3.55 -12.01
CA GLY A 63 41.12 -4.08 -12.85
C GLY A 63 41.50 -5.42 -13.47
N SER A 64 40.61 -5.93 -14.33
CA SER A 64 40.77 -7.20 -15.04
C SER A 64 40.77 -6.97 -16.55
N THR A 65 41.35 -7.90 -17.29
CA THR A 65 41.38 -7.86 -18.76
C THR A 65 41.45 -9.30 -19.32
N LEU A 66 41.15 -9.47 -20.62
CA LEU A 66 41.21 -10.75 -21.30
C LEU A 66 42.49 -10.81 -22.16
N LEU A 67 43.52 -11.50 -21.65
CA LEU A 67 44.82 -11.67 -22.32
C LEU A 67 45.18 -13.12 -22.65
N ASP A 68 44.36 -14.07 -22.18
CA ASP A 68 44.57 -15.49 -22.44
C ASP A 68 44.42 -15.77 -23.94
N LYS A 69 45.50 -16.22 -24.58
CA LYS A 69 45.55 -16.44 -26.02
C LYS A 69 44.64 -17.55 -26.47
N ASP A 70 44.51 -18.61 -25.67
CA ASP A 70 43.70 -19.78 -26.03
C ASP A 70 42.22 -19.40 -25.98
N VAL A 71 41.81 -18.57 -25.00
CA VAL A 71 40.44 -18.03 -24.92
C VAL A 71 40.14 -17.08 -26.09
N ILE A 72 41.10 -16.22 -26.46
CA ILE A 72 40.93 -15.31 -27.60
C ILE A 72 40.84 -16.08 -28.92
N GLU A 73 41.70 -17.08 -29.12
CA GLU A 73 41.69 -17.94 -30.31
C GLU A 73 40.39 -18.74 -30.42
N ALA A 74 39.84 -19.21 -29.29
CA ALA A 74 38.56 -19.91 -29.24
C ALA A 74 37.36 -19.05 -29.70
N MET A 75 37.48 -17.72 -29.72
CA MET A 75 36.43 -16.82 -30.24
C MET A 75 36.48 -16.66 -31.77
N SER A 76 37.52 -17.14 -32.46
CA SER A 76 37.63 -17.02 -33.93
C SER A 76 36.41 -17.64 -34.63
N PRO A 77 35.77 -16.97 -35.61
CA PRO A 77 36.21 -15.77 -36.33
C PRO A 77 35.59 -14.43 -35.84
N VAL A 78 35.22 -14.32 -34.56
CA VAL A 78 34.75 -13.06 -33.97
C VAL A 78 35.88 -12.02 -33.99
N LYS A 79 35.57 -10.80 -34.43
CA LYS A 79 36.49 -9.66 -34.37
C LYS A 79 36.71 -9.27 -32.93
N VAL A 80 37.96 -9.13 -32.53
CA VAL A 80 38.36 -8.67 -31.20
C VAL A 80 39.07 -7.33 -31.30
N SER A 81 38.80 -6.46 -30.34
CA SER A 81 39.46 -5.18 -30.18
C SER A 81 40.95 -5.35 -29.85
N LYS A 82 41.70 -4.25 -29.86
CA LYS A 82 43.12 -4.22 -29.42
C LYS A 82 43.34 -4.71 -27.99
N ARG A 83 42.28 -4.75 -27.16
CA ARG A 83 42.32 -5.22 -25.76
C ARG A 83 41.87 -6.68 -25.62
N GLY A 84 41.71 -7.42 -26.73
CA GLY A 84 41.28 -8.82 -26.72
C GLY A 84 39.78 -9.04 -26.51
N LEU A 85 39.00 -7.97 -26.35
CA LEU A 85 37.55 -8.05 -26.11
C LEU A 85 36.78 -8.18 -27.44
N PRO A 86 35.74 -9.02 -27.55
CA PRO A 86 34.90 -9.13 -28.73
C PRO A 86 34.25 -7.79 -29.11
N GLU A 87 34.27 -7.46 -30.40
CA GLU A 87 33.57 -6.31 -30.95
C GLU A 87 32.07 -6.63 -31.09
N VAL A 88 31.24 -5.82 -30.44
CA VAL A 88 29.78 -5.97 -30.45
C VAL A 88 29.10 -4.68 -30.91
N ASP A 89 27.95 -4.82 -31.57
CA ASP A 89 27.01 -3.72 -31.75
C ASP A 89 26.29 -3.45 -30.42
N ARG A 90 26.54 -2.28 -29.86
CA ARG A 90 26.02 -1.85 -28.54
C ARG A 90 24.49 -1.78 -28.46
N THR A 91 23.79 -1.79 -29.59
CA THR A 91 22.33 -1.69 -29.65
C THR A 91 21.66 -3.05 -29.52
N ASN A 92 22.31 -4.11 -29.99
CA ASN A 92 21.71 -5.44 -30.13
C ASN A 92 22.62 -6.59 -29.64
N GLN A 93 23.84 -6.28 -29.20
CA GLN A 93 24.85 -7.20 -28.68
C GLN A 93 25.28 -8.30 -29.67
N THR A 94 25.13 -8.04 -30.97
CA THR A 94 25.61 -8.93 -32.04
C THR A 94 27.09 -8.71 -32.32
N THR A 95 27.79 -9.77 -32.71
CA THR A 95 29.15 -9.68 -33.25
C THR A 95 29.13 -9.67 -34.78
N ASN A 96 30.31 -9.66 -35.42
CA ASN A 96 30.42 -9.88 -36.87
C ASN A 96 30.03 -11.30 -37.31
N VAL A 97 29.90 -12.25 -36.38
CA VAL A 97 29.46 -13.62 -36.65
C VAL A 97 27.97 -13.71 -36.28
N PRO A 98 27.04 -13.92 -37.24
CA PRO A 98 25.60 -13.75 -37.02
C PRO A 98 24.98 -14.56 -35.87
N TRP A 99 25.59 -15.69 -35.51
CA TRP A 99 25.12 -16.59 -34.45
C TRP A 99 25.84 -16.40 -33.11
N VAL A 100 26.78 -15.46 -33.02
CA VAL A 100 27.57 -15.19 -31.81
C VAL A 100 27.25 -13.80 -31.28
N PHE A 101 26.97 -13.74 -29.98
CA PHE A 101 26.55 -12.56 -29.23
C PHE A 101 27.42 -12.45 -27.98
N ALA A 102 27.69 -11.23 -27.52
CA ALA A 102 28.47 -11.01 -26.30
C ALA A 102 27.96 -9.77 -25.56
N GLY A 103 28.08 -9.76 -24.23
CA GLY A 103 27.59 -8.70 -23.36
C GLY A 103 28.23 -8.77 -21.98
N GLY A 104 28.12 -7.69 -21.20
CA GLY A 104 28.75 -7.56 -19.90
C GLY A 104 30.25 -7.26 -19.98
N ASP A 105 30.95 -7.48 -18.88
CA ASP A 105 32.37 -7.14 -18.69
C ASP A 105 33.25 -7.68 -19.83
N VAL A 106 32.97 -8.91 -20.31
CA VAL A 106 33.73 -9.56 -21.39
C VAL A 106 33.64 -8.79 -22.71
N ALA A 107 32.52 -8.11 -22.98
CA ALA A 107 32.34 -7.30 -24.19
C ALA A 107 32.86 -5.87 -24.03
N GLY A 108 33.29 -5.46 -22.82
CA GLY A 108 33.85 -4.13 -22.57
C GLY A 108 32.86 -2.98 -22.77
N VAL A 109 31.57 -3.26 -22.59
CA VAL A 109 30.47 -2.30 -22.76
C VAL A 109 29.71 -2.02 -21.46
N ALA A 110 29.98 -2.78 -20.40
CA ALA A 110 29.39 -2.66 -19.08
C ALA A 110 30.46 -2.50 -18.00
N GLU A 111 30.16 -1.70 -16.98
CA GLU A 111 31.03 -1.45 -15.82
C GLU A 111 30.33 -1.83 -14.51
N THR A 112 29.07 -2.26 -14.59
CA THR A 112 28.22 -2.58 -13.45
C THR A 112 27.40 -3.84 -13.70
N THR A 113 27.00 -4.52 -12.62
CA THR A 113 26.14 -5.70 -12.70
C THR A 113 24.83 -5.42 -13.45
N VAL A 114 24.22 -4.24 -13.26
CA VAL A 114 22.93 -3.90 -13.91
C VAL A 114 23.09 -3.71 -15.42
N GLU A 115 24.22 -3.15 -15.86
CA GLU A 115 24.55 -3.05 -17.29
C GLU A 115 24.80 -4.43 -17.88
N SER A 116 25.60 -5.27 -17.23
CA SER A 116 25.89 -6.63 -17.70
C SER A 116 24.62 -7.50 -17.78
N VAL A 117 23.69 -7.36 -16.83
CA VAL A 117 22.36 -8.00 -16.89
C VAL A 117 21.54 -7.46 -18.06
N ASN A 118 21.57 -6.15 -18.30
CA ASN A 118 20.85 -5.53 -19.42
C ASN A 118 21.42 -5.97 -20.78
N ASP A 119 22.74 -6.14 -20.90
CA ASP A 119 23.35 -6.66 -22.13
C ASP A 119 22.85 -8.08 -22.42
N GLY A 120 22.80 -8.94 -21.40
CA GLY A 120 22.21 -10.28 -21.52
C GLY A 120 20.74 -10.21 -21.97
N LYS A 121 19.96 -9.26 -21.44
CA LYS A 121 18.56 -9.03 -21.81
C LYS A 121 18.40 -8.58 -23.27
N ILE A 122 19.26 -7.68 -23.75
CA ILE A 122 19.27 -7.22 -25.14
C ILE A 122 19.69 -8.36 -26.07
N ALA A 123 20.79 -9.05 -25.73
CA ALA A 123 21.29 -10.18 -26.49
C ALA A 123 20.24 -11.29 -26.62
N ALA A 124 19.45 -11.56 -25.58
CA ALA A 124 18.37 -12.56 -25.63
C ALA A 124 17.33 -12.29 -26.73
N TRP A 125 16.96 -11.02 -26.95
CA TRP A 125 16.05 -10.67 -28.06
C TRP A 125 16.70 -10.88 -29.42
N SER A 126 17.97 -10.51 -29.57
CA SER A 126 18.72 -10.68 -30.81
C SER A 126 18.97 -12.16 -31.13
N ILE A 127 19.29 -12.97 -30.12
CA ILE A 127 19.41 -14.43 -30.20
C ILE A 127 18.07 -15.03 -30.64
N HIS A 128 16.96 -14.63 -30.00
CA HIS A 128 15.62 -15.09 -30.37
C HIS A 128 15.30 -14.77 -31.84
N LYS A 129 15.51 -13.53 -32.26
CA LYS A 129 15.30 -13.11 -33.65
C LYS A 129 16.15 -13.90 -34.63
N TYR A 130 17.43 -14.10 -34.31
CA TYR A 130 18.34 -14.89 -35.14
C TYR A 130 17.85 -16.33 -35.30
N ILE A 131 17.58 -17.03 -34.19
CA ILE A 131 17.10 -18.43 -34.21
C ILE A 131 15.80 -18.54 -35.00
N GLN A 132 14.84 -17.65 -34.78
CA GLN A 132 13.56 -17.67 -35.50
C GLN A 132 13.73 -17.47 -37.02
N SER A 133 14.66 -16.61 -37.43
CA SER A 133 14.96 -16.40 -38.84
C SER A 133 15.48 -17.66 -39.54
N LEU A 134 16.20 -18.54 -38.84
CA LEU A 134 16.66 -19.83 -39.37
C LEU A 134 15.51 -20.80 -39.67
N HIS A 135 14.36 -20.61 -39.02
CA HIS A 135 13.14 -21.40 -39.22
C HIS A 135 12.12 -20.69 -40.14
N GLY A 136 12.51 -19.58 -40.79
CA GLY A 136 11.64 -18.83 -41.69
C GLY A 136 10.59 -17.97 -40.97
N ASN A 137 10.74 -17.74 -39.67
CA ASN A 137 9.81 -16.94 -38.87
C ASN A 137 10.32 -15.49 -38.76
N ASP A 138 9.44 -14.52 -39.01
CA ASP A 138 9.68 -13.10 -38.73
C ASP A 138 9.01 -12.69 -37.43
N VAL A 139 9.81 -12.27 -36.45
CA VAL A 139 9.36 -11.79 -35.13
C VAL A 139 9.27 -10.26 -35.04
N GLY A 140 9.54 -9.57 -36.15
CA GLY A 140 9.50 -8.11 -36.25
C GLY A 140 10.70 -7.40 -35.61
N SER A 141 10.62 -6.07 -35.58
CA SER A 141 11.67 -5.21 -35.01
C SER A 141 11.40 -4.79 -33.56
N THR A 142 10.14 -4.82 -33.12
CA THR A 142 9.74 -4.37 -31.78
C THR A 142 9.95 -5.48 -30.76
N PRO A 143 10.84 -5.32 -29.76
CA PRO A 143 11.09 -6.35 -28.76
C PRO A 143 9.84 -6.68 -27.91
N LYS A 144 9.58 -7.98 -27.74
CA LYS A 144 8.48 -8.51 -26.89
C LYS A 144 9.02 -9.51 -25.88
N LEU A 145 9.88 -9.04 -24.98
CA LEU A 145 10.41 -9.86 -23.89
C LEU A 145 9.29 -10.17 -22.88
N PRO A 146 9.13 -11.43 -22.44
CA PRO A 146 8.16 -11.78 -21.41
C PRO A 146 8.42 -11.03 -20.10
N MET A 147 7.36 -10.82 -19.33
CA MET A 147 7.46 -10.39 -17.94
C MET A 147 7.92 -11.55 -17.05
N PHE A 148 8.22 -11.25 -15.78
CA PHE A 148 8.43 -12.27 -14.76
C PHE A 148 7.07 -12.72 -14.21
N TYR A 149 6.85 -14.03 -14.14
CA TYR A 149 5.61 -14.64 -13.66
C TYR A 149 5.89 -15.62 -12.52
N THR A 150 4.92 -15.76 -11.63
CA THR A 150 4.90 -16.71 -10.52
C THR A 150 3.50 -17.34 -10.39
N PRO A 151 3.33 -18.42 -9.61
CA PRO A 151 2.00 -18.96 -9.32
C PRO A 151 1.03 -17.97 -8.63
N ILE A 152 1.51 -16.82 -8.13
CA ILE A 152 0.65 -15.75 -7.61
C ILE A 152 -0.20 -15.13 -8.73
N ASP A 153 0.35 -15.04 -9.94
CA ASP A 153 -0.32 -14.43 -11.10
C ASP A 153 -1.48 -15.29 -11.62
N GLU A 154 -1.53 -16.57 -11.21
CA GLU A 154 -2.60 -17.51 -11.55
C GLU A 154 -3.78 -17.48 -10.55
N VAL A 155 -3.66 -16.72 -9.46
CA VAL A 155 -4.72 -16.64 -8.45
C VAL A 155 -5.96 -15.95 -9.02
N ASP A 156 -7.08 -16.67 -9.03
CA ASP A 156 -8.37 -16.12 -9.41
C ASP A 156 -8.85 -15.12 -8.34
N ILE A 157 -8.89 -13.86 -8.72
CA ILE A 157 -9.39 -12.75 -7.91
C ILE A 157 -10.77 -12.27 -8.37
N SER A 158 -11.46 -13.00 -9.23
CA SER A 158 -12.81 -12.66 -9.68
C SER A 158 -13.84 -12.80 -8.56
N VAL A 159 -14.96 -12.11 -8.70
CA VAL A 159 -16.08 -12.16 -7.74
C VAL A 159 -17.40 -11.98 -8.47
N GLU A 160 -18.45 -12.65 -8.00
CA GLU A 160 -19.81 -12.46 -8.51
C GLU A 160 -20.68 -11.75 -7.47
N MET A 161 -21.43 -10.75 -7.90
CA MET A 161 -22.37 -10.03 -7.05
C MET A 161 -23.65 -9.75 -7.83
N CYS A 162 -24.80 -10.17 -7.31
CA CYS A 162 -26.12 -9.98 -7.94
C CYS A 162 -26.22 -10.55 -9.37
N GLY A 163 -25.55 -11.67 -9.67
CA GLY A 163 -25.51 -12.26 -11.01
C GLY A 163 -24.58 -11.53 -12.00
N VAL A 164 -23.83 -10.52 -11.54
CA VAL A 164 -22.83 -9.80 -12.32
C VAL A 164 -21.44 -10.29 -11.94
N LYS A 165 -20.68 -10.75 -12.94
CA LYS A 165 -19.31 -11.27 -12.75
C LYS A 165 -18.28 -10.16 -12.95
N PHE A 166 -17.43 -9.96 -11.96
CA PHE A 166 -16.33 -9.00 -11.97
C PHE A 166 -15.01 -9.76 -12.12
N GLU A 167 -14.15 -9.34 -13.06
CA GLU A 167 -12.82 -9.94 -13.27
C GLU A 167 -11.89 -9.79 -12.06
N ASN A 168 -12.09 -8.73 -11.28
CA ASN A 168 -11.48 -8.47 -9.98
C ASN A 168 -12.41 -7.56 -9.16
N PRO A 169 -12.29 -7.45 -7.82
CA PRO A 169 -13.26 -6.70 -7.04
C PRO A 169 -13.03 -5.18 -7.10
N PHE A 170 -12.18 -4.65 -7.97
CA PHE A 170 -11.76 -3.25 -7.95
C PHE A 170 -12.33 -2.44 -9.10
N GLY A 171 -12.85 -1.25 -8.76
CA GLY A 171 -13.42 -0.33 -9.72
C GLY A 171 -13.27 1.13 -9.35
N LEU A 172 -13.47 2.01 -10.33
CA LEU A 172 -13.41 3.45 -10.09
C LEU A 172 -14.75 3.96 -9.56
N ALA A 173 -14.71 4.66 -8.42
CA ALA A 173 -15.88 5.33 -7.85
C ALA A 173 -16.41 6.45 -8.77
N SER A 174 -17.69 6.82 -8.61
CA SER A 174 -18.28 7.99 -9.28
C SER A 174 -17.67 9.28 -8.70
N ALA A 175 -16.64 9.82 -9.35
CA ALA A 175 -15.70 10.79 -8.77
C ALA A 175 -14.85 11.49 -9.87
N PRO A 176 -13.91 12.39 -9.53
CA PRO A 176 -13.04 13.02 -10.53
C PRO A 176 -12.30 12.04 -11.48
N PRO A 177 -11.84 10.84 -11.07
CA PRO A 177 -11.27 9.85 -11.98
C PRO A 177 -12.21 9.35 -13.09
N THR A 178 -13.51 9.56 -12.97
CA THR A 178 -14.52 9.17 -13.95
C THR A 178 -15.25 10.37 -14.54
N THR A 179 -14.57 11.53 -14.62
CA THR A 179 -15.12 12.77 -15.18
C THR A 179 -15.50 12.67 -16.66
N SER A 180 -14.94 11.73 -17.42
CA SER A 180 -15.20 11.58 -18.86
C SER A 180 -15.08 10.12 -19.33
N GLY A 181 -15.82 9.76 -20.39
CA GLY A 181 -15.75 8.45 -21.03
C GLY A 181 -14.33 7.99 -21.41
N PRO A 182 -13.48 8.86 -22.00
CA PRO A 182 -12.09 8.50 -22.29
C PRO A 182 -11.24 8.15 -21.06
N MET A 183 -11.55 8.70 -19.87
CA MET A 183 -10.88 8.29 -18.62
C MET A 183 -11.32 6.88 -18.20
N CYS A 184 -12.62 6.60 -18.29
CA CYS A 184 -13.17 5.26 -18.03
C CYS A 184 -12.58 4.20 -18.98
N ARG A 185 -12.45 4.51 -20.28
CA ARG A 185 -11.79 3.64 -21.26
C ARG A 185 -10.37 3.29 -20.84
N ARG A 186 -9.55 4.31 -20.55
CA ARG A 186 -8.17 4.08 -20.10
C ARG A 186 -8.11 3.27 -18.81
N ALA A 187 -9.07 3.42 -17.90
CA ALA A 187 -9.13 2.57 -16.72
C ALA A 187 -9.32 1.09 -17.08
N PHE A 188 -10.20 0.77 -18.02
CA PHE A 188 -10.36 -0.61 -18.49
C PHE A 188 -9.10 -1.15 -19.20
N GLU A 189 -8.45 -0.33 -20.03
CA GLU A 189 -7.16 -0.68 -20.65
C GLU A 189 -6.06 -0.96 -19.62
N GLN A 190 -6.13 -0.34 -18.43
CA GLN A 190 -5.22 -0.58 -17.31
C GLN A 190 -5.67 -1.73 -16.39
N GLY A 191 -6.75 -2.45 -16.72
CA GLY A 191 -7.15 -3.67 -16.00
C GLY A 191 -8.18 -3.49 -14.88
N TRP A 192 -8.74 -2.29 -14.67
CA TRP A 192 -9.87 -2.11 -13.74
C TRP A 192 -11.06 -2.98 -14.19
N ALA A 193 -11.74 -3.65 -13.25
CA ALA A 193 -12.85 -4.53 -13.60
C ALA A 193 -14.16 -3.78 -13.83
N PHE A 194 -14.37 -2.68 -13.11
CA PHE A 194 -15.57 -1.87 -13.25
C PHE A 194 -15.32 -0.38 -13.09
N VAL A 195 -16.22 0.43 -13.63
CA VAL A 195 -16.20 1.90 -13.47
C VAL A 195 -17.60 2.40 -13.20
N LEU A 196 -17.69 3.43 -12.38
CA LEU A 196 -18.89 4.22 -12.24
C LEU A 196 -18.80 5.46 -13.10
N THR A 197 -19.83 5.78 -13.88
CA THR A 197 -19.92 7.11 -14.49
C THR A 197 -19.93 8.17 -13.39
N LYS A 198 -19.38 9.36 -13.65
CA LYS A 198 -19.67 10.52 -12.79
C LYS A 198 -21.19 10.69 -12.77
N THR A 199 -21.77 10.89 -11.59
CA THR A 199 -23.23 11.02 -11.44
C THR A 199 -23.77 12.01 -12.45
N PHE A 200 -24.78 11.63 -13.21
CA PHE A 200 -25.45 12.52 -14.16
C PHE A 200 -26.96 12.55 -13.90
N GLY A 201 -27.59 13.63 -14.33
CA GLY A 201 -29.03 13.84 -14.23
C GLY A 201 -29.64 14.18 -15.58
N LEU A 202 -30.94 14.46 -15.58
CA LEU A 202 -31.64 14.97 -16.76
C LEU A 202 -31.17 16.39 -17.11
N ASP A 203 -31.38 16.82 -18.36
CA ASP A 203 -30.90 18.12 -18.84
C ASP A 203 -31.49 19.31 -18.05
N LYS A 204 -32.70 19.14 -17.49
CA LYS A 204 -33.33 20.15 -16.62
C LYS A 204 -32.61 20.34 -15.27
N ASP A 205 -31.79 19.38 -14.87
CA ASP A 205 -31.05 19.35 -13.61
C ASP A 205 -29.55 19.63 -13.80
N LEU A 206 -29.15 20.13 -14.97
CA LEU A 206 -27.76 20.50 -15.25
C LEU A 206 -27.21 21.47 -14.21
N VAL A 207 -25.92 21.28 -13.91
CA VAL A 207 -25.19 22.04 -12.89
C VAL A 207 -23.98 22.73 -13.49
N THR A 208 -23.45 23.70 -12.76
CA THR A 208 -22.17 24.36 -13.06
C THR A 208 -21.32 24.35 -11.81
N ASN A 209 -20.10 23.82 -11.92
CA ASN A 209 -19.16 23.76 -10.82
C ASN A 209 -18.53 25.14 -10.54
N VAL A 210 -18.19 25.37 -9.27
CA VAL A 210 -17.36 26.52 -8.85
C VAL A 210 -15.86 26.17 -8.89
N SER A 211 -15.00 27.17 -8.71
CA SER A 211 -13.56 26.97 -8.55
C SER A 211 -12.94 28.00 -7.60
N PRO A 212 -11.98 27.61 -6.73
CA PRO A 212 -11.46 26.26 -6.50
C PRO A 212 -12.49 25.35 -5.79
N ARG A 213 -12.40 24.03 -5.98
CA ARG A 213 -13.41 23.08 -5.47
C ARG A 213 -12.90 21.73 -4.95
N ILE A 214 -11.62 21.40 -5.12
CA ILE A 214 -11.00 20.20 -4.55
C ILE A 214 -9.71 20.66 -3.87
N VAL A 215 -9.55 20.34 -2.60
CA VAL A 215 -8.40 20.75 -1.79
C VAL A 215 -7.81 19.57 -1.03
N ARG A 216 -6.51 19.66 -0.75
CA ARG A 216 -5.80 18.69 0.07
C ARG A 216 -6.29 18.73 1.52
N GLY A 217 -6.26 17.60 2.21
CA GLY A 217 -6.75 17.49 3.58
C GLY A 217 -5.74 17.81 4.69
N SER A 218 -6.11 18.65 5.64
CA SER A 218 -5.29 19.01 6.81
C SER A 218 -5.20 17.91 7.90
N THR A 219 -5.80 16.74 7.66
CA THR A 219 -5.97 15.64 8.63
C THR A 219 -4.68 14.97 9.10
N SER A 220 -3.57 15.20 8.41
CA SER A 220 -2.25 14.63 8.74
C SER A 220 -1.17 15.71 8.89
N GLY A 221 -1.56 16.93 9.24
CA GLY A 221 -0.65 18.07 9.40
C GLY A 221 -0.19 18.69 8.07
N PRO A 222 0.88 19.51 8.07
CA PRO A 222 1.35 20.27 6.91
C PRO A 222 2.18 19.42 5.92
N ILE A 223 1.72 18.20 5.62
CA ILE A 223 2.37 17.29 4.66
C ILE A 223 1.81 17.54 3.25
N PHE A 224 2.68 17.83 2.30
CA PHE A 224 2.36 18.04 0.88
C PHE A 224 2.95 16.93 0.01
N GLY A 225 2.46 16.78 -1.22
CA GLY A 225 2.96 15.77 -2.16
C GLY A 225 2.24 14.42 -2.03
N PRO A 226 2.93 13.28 -2.11
CA PRO A 226 2.31 11.95 -2.15
C PRO A 226 1.53 11.64 -0.85
N ASN A 227 0.66 10.62 -0.92
CA ASN A 227 -0.03 10.05 0.24
C ASN A 227 -0.82 11.06 1.07
N GLN A 228 -1.56 11.95 0.39
CA GLN A 228 -2.49 12.85 1.06
C GLN A 228 -3.57 12.01 1.78
N GLY A 229 -3.60 12.08 3.12
CA GLY A 229 -4.53 11.26 3.93
C GLY A 229 -6.01 11.57 3.70
N SER A 230 -6.31 12.75 3.14
CA SER A 230 -7.66 13.08 2.69
C SER A 230 -7.67 14.19 1.65
N PHE A 231 -8.82 14.34 1.01
CA PHE A 231 -9.21 15.51 0.22
C PHE A 231 -10.59 15.97 0.67
N LEU A 232 -10.84 17.27 0.55
CA LEU A 232 -12.20 17.82 0.63
C LEU A 232 -12.60 18.37 -0.74
N ASN A 233 -13.84 18.12 -1.14
CA ASN A 233 -14.40 18.68 -2.35
C ASN A 233 -15.76 19.35 -2.12
N ILE A 234 -16.06 20.36 -2.92
CA ILE A 234 -17.38 21.00 -3.07
C ILE A 234 -17.84 20.88 -4.54
N GLU A 235 -17.49 19.76 -5.19
CA GLU A 235 -17.81 19.49 -6.58
C GLU A 235 -19.22 18.90 -6.72
N LEU A 236 -19.99 19.32 -7.70
CA LEU A 236 -21.35 18.81 -7.92
C LEU A 236 -21.35 17.48 -8.71
N ILE A 237 -22.51 17.12 -9.24
CA ILE A 237 -22.64 16.06 -10.26
C ILE A 237 -21.93 16.46 -11.57
N SER A 238 -21.98 15.59 -12.57
CA SER A 238 -21.38 15.84 -13.87
C SER A 238 -21.98 17.09 -14.55
N GLU A 239 -21.12 17.92 -15.12
CA GLU A 239 -21.53 19.03 -16.00
C GLU A 239 -21.84 18.55 -17.42
N LYS A 240 -21.62 17.26 -17.71
CA LYS A 240 -21.93 16.66 -19.02
C LYS A 240 -23.36 16.10 -19.00
N SER A 241 -24.08 16.28 -20.10
CA SER A 241 -25.48 15.87 -20.25
C SER A 241 -25.69 14.36 -20.16
N ALA A 242 -26.93 13.94 -19.94
CA ALA A 242 -27.31 12.53 -20.00
C ALA A 242 -26.96 11.92 -21.35
N ALA A 243 -27.23 12.61 -22.46
CA ALA A 243 -26.93 12.14 -23.81
C ALA A 243 -25.45 11.75 -23.99
N TYR A 244 -24.52 12.54 -23.43
CA TYR A 244 -23.10 12.22 -23.44
C TYR A 244 -22.81 10.91 -22.70
N TRP A 245 -23.33 10.76 -21.47
CA TRP A 245 -23.06 9.57 -20.65
C TRP A 245 -23.68 8.31 -21.22
N LEU A 246 -24.91 8.39 -21.72
CA LEU A 246 -25.59 7.28 -22.39
C LEU A 246 -24.80 6.81 -23.61
N GLN A 247 -24.24 7.74 -24.39
CA GLN A 247 -23.37 7.38 -25.52
C GLN A 247 -22.06 6.73 -25.06
N CYS A 248 -21.40 7.28 -24.03
CA CYS A 248 -20.20 6.67 -23.47
C CYS A 248 -20.44 5.27 -22.91
N ILE A 249 -21.58 5.02 -22.26
CA ILE A 249 -21.94 3.68 -21.75
C ILE A 249 -22.03 2.68 -22.91
N ARG A 250 -22.71 3.03 -24.01
CA ARG A 250 -22.80 2.18 -25.20
C ARG A 250 -21.43 1.84 -25.76
N GLU A 251 -20.58 2.84 -25.94
CA GLU A 251 -19.22 2.66 -26.49
C GLU A 251 -18.33 1.82 -25.57
N LEU A 252 -18.39 2.05 -24.25
CA LEU A 252 -17.60 1.29 -23.29
C LEU A 252 -18.03 -0.18 -23.26
N LYS A 253 -19.34 -0.46 -23.33
CA LYS A 253 -19.84 -1.85 -23.34
C LYS A 253 -19.60 -2.56 -24.67
N GLN A 254 -19.64 -1.83 -25.78
CA GLN A 254 -19.27 -2.37 -27.09
C GLN A 254 -17.81 -2.80 -27.12
N ASP A 255 -16.91 -1.96 -26.59
CA ASP A 255 -15.47 -2.20 -26.68
C ASP A 255 -14.95 -3.11 -25.56
N PHE A 256 -15.63 -3.14 -24.42
CA PHE A 256 -15.24 -3.90 -23.23
C PHE A 256 -16.42 -4.71 -22.67
N PRO A 257 -16.88 -5.76 -23.38
CA PRO A 257 -18.09 -6.50 -23.01
C PRO A 257 -18.00 -7.19 -21.63
N THR A 258 -16.81 -7.62 -21.22
CA THR A 258 -16.56 -8.30 -19.93
C THR A 258 -16.41 -7.33 -18.76
N LYS A 259 -16.18 -6.04 -19.03
CA LYS A 259 -16.03 -5.01 -18.00
C LYS A 259 -17.38 -4.47 -17.56
N ILE A 260 -17.50 -4.14 -16.28
CA ILE A 260 -18.77 -3.70 -15.71
C ILE A 260 -18.87 -2.17 -15.71
N VAL A 261 -19.92 -1.63 -16.32
CA VAL A 261 -20.23 -0.20 -16.32
C VAL A 261 -21.42 0.05 -15.42
N VAL A 262 -21.19 0.82 -14.36
CA VAL A 262 -22.20 1.21 -13.40
C VAL A 262 -22.63 2.65 -13.69
N ALA A 263 -23.88 2.85 -14.10
CA ALA A 263 -24.40 4.20 -14.34
C ALA A 263 -24.80 4.84 -13.02
N SER A 264 -24.05 5.86 -12.58
CA SER A 264 -24.42 6.67 -11.42
C SER A 264 -25.40 7.77 -11.85
N ILE A 265 -26.60 7.75 -11.30
CA ILE A 265 -27.70 8.66 -11.69
C ILE A 265 -28.31 9.38 -10.48
N MET A 266 -28.87 10.56 -10.72
CA MET A 266 -29.54 11.36 -9.69
C MET A 266 -30.64 12.22 -10.31
N CYS A 267 -31.81 12.20 -9.66
CA CYS A 267 -32.95 13.06 -9.98
C CYS A 267 -33.49 13.73 -8.71
N THR A 268 -34.34 14.74 -8.88
CA THR A 268 -35.22 15.24 -7.80
C THR A 268 -36.15 14.13 -7.29
N PHE A 269 -36.83 14.35 -6.16
CA PHE A 269 -37.82 13.39 -5.66
C PHE A 269 -39.11 13.41 -6.53
N ASN A 270 -38.97 12.94 -7.76
CA ASN A 270 -40.01 12.84 -8.76
C ASN A 270 -39.94 11.46 -9.42
N LYS A 271 -41.07 10.76 -9.45
CA LYS A 271 -41.13 9.37 -9.94
C LYS A 271 -40.77 9.28 -11.42
N GLU A 272 -41.35 10.15 -12.25
CA GLU A 272 -41.18 10.13 -13.69
C GLU A 272 -39.71 10.30 -14.09
N ASP A 273 -39.00 11.23 -13.44
CA ASP A 273 -37.59 11.51 -13.69
C ASP A 273 -36.67 10.32 -13.38
N TRP A 274 -36.88 9.68 -12.22
CA TRP A 274 -36.10 8.51 -11.82
C TRP A 274 -36.34 7.33 -12.75
N VAL A 275 -37.59 7.09 -13.14
CA VAL A 275 -37.97 6.01 -14.07
C VAL A 275 -37.37 6.27 -15.45
N ASP A 276 -37.48 7.48 -15.98
CA ASP A 276 -36.98 7.85 -17.29
C ASP A 276 -35.45 7.68 -17.38
N LEU A 277 -34.70 8.30 -16.46
CA LEU A 277 -33.24 8.26 -16.48
C LEU A 277 -32.69 6.84 -16.24
N ALA A 278 -33.33 6.04 -15.37
CA ALA A 278 -32.95 4.66 -15.14
C ALA A 278 -33.18 3.79 -16.38
N THR A 279 -34.35 3.93 -17.03
CA THR A 279 -34.69 3.17 -18.24
C THR A 279 -33.74 3.51 -19.38
N GLN A 280 -33.42 4.79 -19.57
CA GLN A 280 -32.44 5.22 -20.57
C GLN A 280 -31.04 4.64 -20.30
N SER A 281 -30.63 4.62 -19.02
CA SER A 281 -29.32 4.07 -18.62
C SER A 281 -29.22 2.55 -18.83
N GLU A 282 -30.28 1.81 -18.51
CA GLU A 282 -30.38 0.37 -18.82
C GLU A 282 -30.37 0.14 -20.35
N ALA A 283 -31.14 0.93 -21.11
CA ALA A 283 -31.18 0.82 -22.57
C ALA A 283 -29.85 1.19 -23.25
N ALA A 284 -29.01 2.00 -22.62
CA ALA A 284 -27.65 2.28 -23.07
C ALA A 284 -26.68 1.11 -22.83
N GLY A 285 -27.08 0.11 -22.04
CA GLY A 285 -26.29 -1.09 -21.75
C GLY A 285 -25.58 -1.07 -20.41
N ALA A 286 -25.94 -0.18 -19.48
CA ALA A 286 -25.36 -0.22 -18.13
C ALA A 286 -25.65 -1.57 -17.47
N ASP A 287 -24.64 -2.17 -16.83
CA ASP A 287 -24.78 -3.46 -16.15
C ASP A 287 -25.47 -3.32 -14.78
N ILE A 288 -25.25 -2.17 -14.13
CA ILE A 288 -25.73 -1.84 -12.79
C ILE A 288 -26.08 -0.35 -12.74
N LEU A 289 -27.09 0.03 -11.96
CA LEU A 289 -27.33 1.43 -11.59
C LEU A 289 -26.82 1.74 -10.17
N GLU A 290 -26.18 2.90 -10.00
CA GLU A 290 -25.92 3.47 -8.67
C GLU A 290 -26.80 4.72 -8.48
N LEU A 291 -27.67 4.71 -7.47
CA LEU A 291 -28.55 5.85 -7.18
C LEU A 291 -27.84 6.79 -6.21
N ASN A 292 -27.43 7.97 -6.67
CA ASN A 292 -26.76 8.93 -5.80
C ASN A 292 -27.76 9.66 -4.91
N LEU A 293 -28.01 9.12 -3.72
CA LEU A 293 -28.86 9.70 -2.69
C LEU A 293 -28.06 10.41 -1.60
N SER A 294 -26.78 10.74 -1.85
CA SER A 294 -25.85 11.03 -0.75
C SER A 294 -24.94 12.24 -0.93
N CYS A 295 -25.04 12.97 -2.06
CA CYS A 295 -24.25 14.18 -2.28
C CYS A 295 -24.49 15.22 -1.16
N PRO A 296 -23.48 15.55 -0.33
CA PRO A 296 -23.66 16.36 0.87
C PRO A 296 -23.70 17.86 0.60
N HIS A 297 -23.29 18.31 -0.59
CA HIS A 297 -23.14 19.73 -0.94
C HIS A 297 -23.89 20.10 -2.22
N GLY A 298 -24.48 21.30 -2.22
CA GLY A 298 -25.11 21.97 -3.38
C GLY A 298 -26.37 21.33 -3.95
N MET A 299 -26.66 20.07 -3.61
CA MET A 299 -27.85 19.34 -4.10
C MET A 299 -28.96 19.26 -3.04
N GLY A 300 -28.62 19.26 -1.75
CA GLY A 300 -29.60 19.23 -0.65
C GLY A 300 -30.55 20.42 -0.67
N GLU A 301 -30.04 21.61 -1.01
CA GLU A 301 -30.81 22.86 -1.17
C GLU A 301 -31.83 22.78 -2.32
N LYS A 302 -31.66 21.82 -3.23
CA LYS A 302 -32.59 21.53 -4.33
C LYS A 302 -33.48 20.31 -4.06
N GLY A 303 -33.51 19.79 -2.83
CA GLY A 303 -34.27 18.59 -2.46
C GLY A 303 -33.71 17.29 -3.05
N MET A 304 -32.40 17.25 -3.33
CA MET A 304 -31.69 16.11 -3.93
C MET A 304 -30.53 15.62 -3.05
N GLY A 305 -29.99 14.44 -3.36
CA GLY A 305 -28.79 13.92 -2.70
C GLY A 305 -29.03 13.69 -1.20
N LEU A 306 -28.22 14.29 -0.34
CA LEU A 306 -28.28 14.11 1.12
C LEU A 306 -29.68 14.35 1.70
N ALA A 307 -30.46 15.28 1.15
CA ALA A 307 -31.83 15.53 1.59
C ALA A 307 -32.73 14.29 1.47
N CYS A 308 -32.49 13.42 0.48
CA CYS A 308 -33.21 12.17 0.28
C CYS A 308 -32.60 11.02 1.09
N GLY A 309 -31.27 10.88 1.09
CA GLY A 309 -30.59 9.72 1.68
C GLY A 309 -30.55 9.66 3.21
N GLN A 310 -31.08 10.67 3.89
CA GLN A 310 -31.23 10.68 5.35
C GLN A 310 -32.61 10.20 5.81
N ASP A 311 -33.57 10.08 4.89
CA ASP A 311 -34.95 9.69 5.18
C ASP A 311 -35.22 8.26 4.66
N PRO A 312 -35.49 7.28 5.57
CA PRO A 312 -35.78 5.91 5.18
C PRO A 312 -36.97 5.78 4.22
N ASP A 313 -38.03 6.57 4.40
CA ASP A 313 -39.25 6.47 3.61
C ASP A 313 -39.04 6.97 2.19
N ILE A 314 -38.28 8.06 2.04
CA ILE A 314 -37.86 8.57 0.73
C ILE A 314 -36.99 7.54 0.01
N VAL A 315 -35.99 6.96 0.69
CA VAL A 315 -35.10 5.95 0.11
C VAL A 315 -35.87 4.71 -0.33
N ARG A 316 -36.77 4.19 0.52
CA ARG A 316 -37.65 3.05 0.19
C ARG A 316 -38.48 3.35 -1.05
N THR A 317 -39.05 4.56 -1.11
CA THR A 317 -39.92 4.99 -2.20
C THR A 317 -39.15 5.08 -3.52
N ILE A 318 -38.00 5.76 -3.56
CA ILE A 318 -37.16 5.84 -4.76
C ILE A 318 -36.75 4.44 -5.23
N CYS A 319 -36.28 3.59 -4.32
CA CYS A 319 -35.90 2.21 -4.66
C CYS A 319 -37.08 1.44 -5.27
N SER A 320 -38.30 1.61 -4.74
CA SER A 320 -39.48 0.95 -5.29
C SER A 320 -39.82 1.39 -6.72
N TRP A 321 -39.58 2.66 -7.06
CA TRP A 321 -39.76 3.17 -8.42
C TRP A 321 -38.74 2.56 -9.37
N ILE A 322 -37.47 2.52 -8.97
CA ILE A 322 -36.40 1.92 -9.79
C ILE A 322 -36.63 0.42 -9.97
N LYS A 323 -37.06 -0.28 -8.92
CA LYS A 323 -37.36 -1.72 -8.99
C LYS A 323 -38.47 -2.06 -9.99
N GLN A 324 -39.42 -1.14 -10.19
CA GLN A 324 -40.49 -1.30 -11.17
C GLN A 324 -40.05 -0.90 -12.60
N ALA A 325 -39.03 -0.05 -12.73
CA ALA A 325 -38.59 0.51 -14.00
C ALA A 325 -37.58 -0.37 -14.74
N VAL A 326 -36.62 -0.96 -14.03
CA VAL A 326 -35.47 -1.67 -14.64
C VAL A 326 -35.35 -3.12 -14.17
N LYS A 327 -34.65 -3.94 -14.95
CA LYS A 327 -34.34 -5.34 -14.64
C LYS A 327 -32.93 -5.52 -14.10
N ILE A 328 -31.99 -4.67 -14.53
CA ILE A 328 -30.62 -4.69 -14.04
C ILE A 328 -30.54 -4.38 -12.52
N PRO A 329 -29.53 -4.91 -11.81
CA PRO A 329 -29.31 -4.59 -10.40
C PRO A 329 -29.11 -3.10 -10.16
N PHE A 330 -29.57 -2.62 -9.01
CA PHE A 330 -29.32 -1.23 -8.60
C PHE A 330 -28.98 -1.11 -7.12
N PHE A 331 -28.16 -0.10 -6.82
CA PHE A 331 -27.54 0.12 -5.51
C PHE A 331 -27.64 1.60 -5.14
N PRO A 332 -28.49 1.99 -4.17
CA PRO A 332 -28.42 3.34 -3.63
C PRO A 332 -27.11 3.57 -2.89
N LYS A 333 -26.45 4.70 -3.20
CA LYS A 333 -25.23 5.13 -2.54
C LYS A 333 -25.54 5.92 -1.29
N MET A 334 -25.05 5.40 -0.17
CA MET A 334 -25.40 5.83 1.18
C MET A 334 -24.51 6.96 1.66
N THR A 335 -25.10 7.93 2.35
CA THR A 335 -24.34 8.98 3.06
C THR A 335 -23.86 8.41 4.40
N PRO A 336 -22.61 8.72 4.84
CA PRO A 336 -22.19 8.44 6.21
C PRO A 336 -22.70 9.50 7.21
N ASN A 337 -23.32 10.58 6.73
CA ASN A 337 -23.74 11.74 7.52
C ASN A 337 -25.13 11.53 8.13
N ILE A 338 -25.30 10.42 8.85
CA ILE A 338 -26.57 9.98 9.46
C ILE A 338 -26.30 9.27 10.78
N THR A 339 -27.30 9.30 11.66
CA THR A 339 -27.21 8.64 12.97
C THR A 339 -27.06 7.13 12.83
N ASP A 340 -27.91 6.50 12.01
CA ASP A 340 -27.88 5.05 11.81
C ASP A 340 -28.07 4.66 10.33
N ILE A 341 -26.96 4.32 9.69
CA ILE A 341 -26.93 3.87 8.29
C ILE A 341 -27.67 2.54 8.06
N ARG A 342 -27.80 1.73 9.12
CA ARG A 342 -28.52 0.46 9.10
C ARG A 342 -29.98 0.63 8.70
N THR A 343 -30.65 1.63 9.27
CA THR A 343 -32.06 1.93 8.99
C THR A 343 -32.28 2.28 7.52
N ILE A 344 -31.40 3.09 6.95
CA ILE A 344 -31.50 3.48 5.55
C ILE A 344 -31.19 2.29 4.62
N ALA A 345 -30.21 1.44 4.98
CA ALA A 345 -29.89 0.24 4.20
C ALA A 345 -31.04 -0.78 4.23
N ALA A 346 -31.72 -0.93 5.38
CA ALA A 346 -32.92 -1.75 5.50
C ALA A 346 -34.06 -1.21 4.62
N ALA A 347 -34.29 0.11 4.64
CA ALA A 347 -35.29 0.75 3.79
C ALA A 347 -35.00 0.61 2.29
N ALA A 348 -33.72 0.71 1.88
CA ALA A 348 -33.30 0.43 0.51
C ALA A 348 -33.62 -1.01 0.10
N LYS A 349 -33.31 -1.99 0.97
CA LYS A 349 -33.63 -3.41 0.75
C LYS A 349 -35.13 -3.65 0.64
N GLU A 350 -35.93 -3.06 1.54
CA GLU A 350 -37.39 -3.12 1.51
C GLU A 350 -37.97 -2.52 0.22
N GLY A 351 -37.36 -1.45 -0.29
CA GLY A 351 -37.71 -0.86 -1.58
C GLY A 351 -37.27 -1.67 -2.80
N GLY A 352 -36.57 -2.79 -2.61
CA GLY A 352 -36.18 -3.72 -3.67
C GLY A 352 -34.79 -3.49 -4.26
N ALA A 353 -33.93 -2.71 -3.59
CA ALA A 353 -32.53 -2.57 -4.00
C ALA A 353 -31.80 -3.93 -3.98
N SER A 354 -30.90 -4.13 -4.94
CA SER A 354 -30.09 -5.35 -5.03
C SER A 354 -28.96 -5.39 -4.00
N GLY A 355 -28.57 -4.23 -3.50
CA GLY A 355 -27.51 -4.02 -2.51
C GLY A 355 -27.40 -2.53 -2.18
N VAL A 356 -26.33 -2.12 -1.53
CA VAL A 356 -26.01 -0.69 -1.26
C VAL A 356 -24.56 -0.36 -1.57
N THR A 357 -24.28 0.90 -1.88
CA THR A 357 -22.90 1.42 -1.85
C THR A 357 -22.64 2.14 -0.54
N ALA A 358 -21.64 1.72 0.23
CA ALA A 358 -21.28 2.28 1.54
C ALA A 358 -19.80 2.70 1.57
N THR A 359 -19.43 3.98 1.64
CA THR A 359 -20.28 5.19 1.69
C THR A 359 -19.80 6.30 0.76
N ASN A 360 -20.60 7.35 0.62
CA ASN A 360 -20.16 8.64 0.09
C ASN A 360 -19.23 9.37 1.08
N THR A 361 -18.83 10.59 0.75
CA THR A 361 -17.95 11.44 1.56
C THR A 361 -18.57 11.89 2.89
N VAL A 362 -17.72 12.15 3.87
CA VAL A 362 -18.11 12.71 5.18
C VAL A 362 -18.17 14.23 5.08
N SER A 363 -19.26 14.84 5.52
CA SER A 363 -19.43 16.30 5.48
C SER A 363 -18.46 16.98 6.45
N GLY A 364 -17.82 18.06 6.01
CA GLY A 364 -16.88 18.80 6.85
C GLY A 364 -16.41 20.13 6.28
N LEU A 365 -15.51 20.77 7.02
CA LEU A 365 -14.80 21.99 6.65
C LEU A 365 -13.30 21.75 6.87
N MET A 366 -12.49 21.84 5.82
CA MET A 366 -11.13 21.28 5.86
C MET A 366 -10.11 22.22 6.51
N HIS A 367 -10.18 23.51 6.20
CA HIS A 367 -9.16 24.44 6.65
C HIS A 367 -9.70 25.87 6.74
N MET A 368 -9.29 26.54 7.81
CA MET A 368 -9.44 27.98 8.05
C MET A 368 -8.04 28.56 8.23
N LYS A 369 -7.74 29.61 7.48
CA LYS A 369 -6.49 30.37 7.62
C LYS A 369 -6.55 31.23 8.89
N ALA A 370 -5.39 31.75 9.30
CA ALA A 370 -5.28 32.61 10.48
C ALA A 370 -6.10 33.91 10.39
N ASP A 371 -6.38 34.40 9.18
CA ASP A 371 -7.23 35.57 8.93
C ASP A 371 -8.74 35.25 8.91
N GLY A 372 -9.11 33.99 9.19
CA GLY A 372 -10.50 33.52 9.14
C GLY A 372 -11.00 33.16 7.74
N THR A 373 -10.18 33.28 6.69
CA THR A 373 -10.58 32.84 5.34
C THR A 373 -10.52 31.33 5.22
N SER A 374 -11.51 30.75 4.55
CA SER A 374 -11.59 29.30 4.35
C SER A 374 -10.68 28.80 3.20
N TRP A 375 -10.49 27.49 3.12
CA TRP A 375 -9.93 26.85 1.93
C TRP A 375 -10.66 25.52 1.63
N PRO A 376 -11.34 25.39 0.47
CA PRO A 376 -11.37 26.32 -0.68
C PRO A 376 -12.15 27.61 -0.40
N ALA A 377 -11.73 28.70 -1.04
CA ALA A 377 -12.39 30.01 -1.01
C ALA A 377 -12.74 30.46 -2.44
N VAL A 378 -14.02 30.75 -2.68
CA VAL A 378 -14.61 31.04 -3.99
C VAL A 378 -15.03 32.51 -4.09
N GLY A 379 -14.73 33.13 -5.23
CA GLY A 379 -15.09 34.53 -5.53
C GLY A 379 -14.31 35.58 -4.73
N GLU A 380 -14.61 36.85 -4.96
CA GLU A 380 -13.96 37.99 -4.29
C GLU A 380 -14.22 37.98 -2.77
N GLU A 381 -15.42 37.57 -2.36
CA GLU A 381 -15.82 37.41 -0.96
C GLU A 381 -15.16 36.21 -0.26
N LYS A 382 -14.40 35.36 -0.98
CA LYS A 382 -13.70 34.18 -0.43
C LYS A 382 -14.63 33.22 0.34
N ARG A 383 -15.84 33.01 -0.18
CA ARG A 383 -16.87 32.17 0.44
C ARG A 383 -16.54 30.68 0.30
N THR A 384 -17.15 29.87 1.16
CA THR A 384 -17.15 28.41 1.03
C THR A 384 -18.47 27.83 1.51
N THR A 385 -18.65 26.54 1.30
CA THR A 385 -19.72 25.73 1.89
C THR A 385 -19.12 24.45 2.46
N TYR A 386 -19.88 23.70 3.24
CA TYR A 386 -19.43 22.39 3.72
C TYR A 386 -19.18 21.45 2.54
N GLY A 387 -18.03 20.79 2.56
CA GLY A 387 -17.62 19.88 1.50
C GLY A 387 -17.59 18.42 1.95
N GLY A 388 -17.36 17.52 1.00
CA GLY A 388 -17.18 16.10 1.22
C GLY A 388 -15.71 15.73 1.44
N VAL A 389 -15.39 15.24 2.63
CA VAL A 389 -14.11 14.62 2.99
C VAL A 389 -14.05 13.19 2.46
N SER A 390 -12.96 12.87 1.77
CA SER A 390 -12.65 11.55 1.19
C SER A 390 -11.23 11.12 1.56
N GLY A 391 -10.82 9.90 1.18
CA GLY A 391 -9.48 9.37 1.44
C GLY A 391 -9.37 8.52 2.70
N SER A 392 -8.16 8.17 3.11
CA SER A 392 -7.89 7.25 4.22
C SER A 392 -8.42 7.77 5.57
N ALA A 393 -8.53 9.09 5.75
CA ALA A 393 -9.10 9.70 6.95
C ALA A 393 -10.55 9.26 7.24
N ILE A 394 -11.33 8.89 6.21
CA ILE A 394 -12.71 8.42 6.39
C ILE A 394 -12.83 6.89 6.41
N ARG A 395 -11.73 6.15 6.21
CA ARG A 395 -11.74 4.67 6.18
C ARG A 395 -12.36 4.06 7.44
N PRO A 396 -12.07 4.53 8.67
CA PRO A 396 -12.70 3.95 9.87
C PRO A 396 -14.24 4.12 9.87
N ILE A 397 -14.74 5.22 9.33
CA ILE A 397 -16.18 5.50 9.21
C ILE A 397 -16.81 4.54 8.19
N ALA A 398 -16.16 4.36 7.04
CA ALA A 398 -16.62 3.45 5.99
C ALA A 398 -16.57 1.97 6.44
N LEU A 399 -15.50 1.52 7.11
CA LEU A 399 -15.40 0.17 7.66
C LEU A 399 -16.51 -0.11 8.70
N LYS A 400 -16.80 0.85 9.58
CA LYS A 400 -17.94 0.78 10.51
C LYS A 400 -19.25 0.64 9.73
N ALA A 401 -19.48 1.47 8.71
CA ALA A 401 -20.71 1.43 7.92
C ALA A 401 -20.90 0.08 7.24
N VAL A 402 -19.90 -0.41 6.51
CA VAL A 402 -19.92 -1.69 5.79
C VAL A 402 -20.18 -2.85 6.76
N SER A 403 -19.40 -2.95 7.84
CA SER A 403 -19.57 -4.03 8.82
C SER A 403 -20.90 -3.98 9.57
N ALA A 404 -21.40 -2.78 9.91
CA ALA A 404 -22.68 -2.63 10.58
C ALA A 404 -23.85 -3.07 9.69
N ILE A 405 -23.83 -2.69 8.40
CA ILE A 405 -24.83 -3.13 7.42
C ILE A 405 -24.74 -4.65 7.22
N ALA A 406 -23.54 -5.20 7.00
CA ALA A 406 -23.34 -6.62 6.76
C ALA A 406 -23.77 -7.50 7.94
N ARG A 407 -23.57 -7.04 9.19
CA ARG A 407 -24.04 -7.76 10.40
C ARG A 407 -25.56 -7.79 10.49
N GLN A 408 -26.23 -6.67 10.19
CA GLN A 408 -27.69 -6.55 10.30
C GLN A 408 -28.40 -7.24 9.13
N LEU A 409 -27.94 -6.99 7.91
CA LEU A 409 -28.54 -7.46 6.66
C LEU A 409 -27.65 -8.56 6.06
N LYS A 410 -27.60 -9.72 6.74
CA LYS A 410 -26.76 -10.86 6.30
C LYS A 410 -27.01 -11.22 4.84
N GLY A 411 -25.93 -11.32 4.07
CA GLY A 411 -25.95 -11.66 2.65
C GLY A 411 -26.45 -10.53 1.73
N PHE A 412 -26.77 -9.35 2.27
CA PHE A 412 -27.14 -8.20 1.44
C PHE A 412 -25.89 -7.60 0.78
N PRO A 413 -25.82 -7.52 -0.56
CA PRO A 413 -24.63 -7.07 -1.28
C PRO A 413 -24.20 -5.63 -0.94
N ILE A 414 -22.90 -5.41 -0.77
CA ILE A 414 -22.33 -4.10 -0.45
C ILE A 414 -21.17 -3.78 -1.41
N MET A 415 -21.25 -2.63 -2.08
CA MET A 415 -20.13 -2.00 -2.76
C MET A 415 -19.44 -1.04 -1.78
N ALA A 416 -18.19 -1.27 -1.42
CA ALA A 416 -17.48 -0.42 -0.47
C ALA A 416 -16.83 0.80 -1.14
N THR A 417 -16.85 1.95 -0.48
CA THR A 417 -16.04 3.13 -0.82
C THR A 417 -15.70 3.88 0.46
N GLY A 418 -14.44 4.35 0.54
CA GLY A 418 -13.98 5.16 1.67
C GLY A 418 -12.55 4.81 2.06
N GLY A 419 -11.58 5.46 1.43
CA GLY A 419 -10.17 5.32 1.79
C GLY A 419 -9.53 3.98 1.45
N ILE A 420 -9.99 3.30 0.40
CA ILE A 420 -9.32 2.11 -0.14
C ILE A 420 -8.14 2.58 -0.98
N GLU A 421 -6.91 2.17 -0.64
CA GLU A 421 -5.66 2.65 -1.28
C GLU A 421 -4.64 1.54 -1.56
N SER A 422 -4.91 0.32 -1.09
CA SER A 422 -4.06 -0.87 -1.26
C SER A 422 -4.89 -2.15 -1.17
N ALA A 423 -4.35 -3.27 -1.66
CA ALA A 423 -5.03 -4.56 -1.52
C ALA A 423 -5.25 -4.97 -0.07
N GLU A 424 -4.39 -4.54 0.86
CA GLU A 424 -4.55 -4.74 2.30
C GLU A 424 -5.82 -4.06 2.80
N THR A 425 -6.00 -2.79 2.44
CA THR A 425 -7.20 -2.03 2.81
C THR A 425 -8.44 -2.56 2.10
N GLY A 426 -8.32 -3.00 0.84
CA GLY A 426 -9.41 -3.65 0.11
C GLY A 426 -9.85 -4.96 0.75
N LEU A 427 -8.89 -5.80 1.13
CA LEU A 427 -9.15 -7.05 1.85
C LEU A 427 -9.82 -6.80 3.21
N ALA A 428 -9.50 -5.70 3.90
CA ALA A 428 -10.20 -5.32 5.12
C ALA A 428 -11.71 -5.06 4.87
N PHE A 429 -12.06 -4.41 3.76
CA PHE A 429 -13.46 -4.20 3.38
C PHE A 429 -14.17 -5.49 2.95
N LEU A 430 -13.49 -6.39 2.25
CA LEU A 430 -14.02 -7.73 1.94
C LEU A 430 -14.32 -8.49 3.24
N ASN A 431 -13.36 -8.57 4.17
CA ASN A 431 -13.58 -9.20 5.48
C ASN A 431 -14.68 -8.51 6.30
N ALA A 432 -14.89 -7.20 6.10
CA ALA A 432 -15.98 -6.44 6.73
C ALA A 432 -17.35 -6.67 6.07
N GLY A 433 -17.43 -7.43 4.96
CA GLY A 433 -18.68 -7.84 4.32
C GLY A 433 -18.99 -7.19 2.97
N ALA A 434 -18.07 -6.42 2.39
CA ALA A 434 -18.22 -5.92 1.03
C ALA A 434 -17.90 -7.00 -0.02
N SER A 435 -18.52 -6.90 -1.20
CA SER A 435 -18.27 -7.80 -2.34
C SER A 435 -17.32 -7.17 -3.37
N VAL A 436 -17.47 -5.87 -3.61
CA VAL A 436 -16.62 -5.09 -4.53
C VAL A 436 -16.21 -3.76 -3.91
N LEU A 437 -15.16 -3.16 -4.46
CA LEU A 437 -14.35 -2.10 -3.87
C LEU A 437 -14.23 -0.95 -4.88
N GLN A 438 -14.85 0.19 -4.56
CA GLN A 438 -14.75 1.43 -5.31
C GLN A 438 -13.56 2.26 -4.80
N VAL A 439 -12.67 2.65 -5.70
CA VAL A 439 -11.36 3.20 -5.40
C VAL A 439 -11.09 4.49 -6.20
N CYS A 440 -10.12 5.26 -5.72
CA CYS A 440 -9.52 6.39 -6.42
C CYS A 440 -8.08 6.10 -6.93
N LEU A 441 -7.27 5.22 -6.27
CA LEU A 441 -5.92 4.72 -6.68
C LEU A 441 -5.55 3.33 -6.04
N MET A 442 -4.77 2.41 -6.69
CA MET A 442 -4.30 1.14 -6.01
C MET A 442 -3.21 0.22 -6.66
N ASN A 443 -2.69 -0.78 -5.89
CA ASN A 443 -1.79 -1.94 -6.22
C ASN A 443 -2.08 -3.26 -5.38
N MET A 444 -1.73 -4.49 -5.84
CA MET A 444 -2.22 -5.84 -5.40
C MET A 444 -1.18 -6.94 -5.01
N ALA A 445 -1.47 -7.85 -4.03
CA ALA A 445 -1.05 -9.30 -3.94
C ALA A 445 -1.22 -10.01 -2.54
N LEU A 446 -2.41 -10.39 -2.05
CA LEU A 446 -2.57 -10.94 -0.67
C LEU A 446 -3.16 -12.36 -0.49
N LEU A 447 -3.90 -12.91 -1.46
CA LEU A 447 -4.61 -14.19 -1.27
C LEU A 447 -3.67 -15.40 -1.26
N TYR A 448 -2.70 -15.45 -2.18
CA TYR A 448 -1.73 -16.55 -2.29
C TYR A 448 -0.98 -16.83 -0.97
N LEU A 449 -0.57 -15.77 -0.27
CA LEU A 449 0.24 -15.89 0.95
C LEU A 449 -0.50 -16.58 2.10
N LYS A 450 -1.83 -16.55 2.12
CA LYS A 450 -2.62 -17.27 3.12
C LYS A 450 -2.57 -18.79 2.94
N ALA A 451 -2.32 -19.28 1.73
CA ALA A 451 -2.22 -20.70 1.41
C ALA A 451 -0.79 -21.27 1.60
N ALA A 452 0.21 -20.40 1.74
CA ALA A 452 1.60 -20.78 2.01
C ALA A 452 1.78 -21.08 3.51
N GLN A 453 1.79 -22.35 3.88
CA GLN A 453 1.85 -22.78 5.28
C GLN A 453 3.13 -22.30 5.97
N SER A 454 4.26 -22.27 5.24
CA SER A 454 5.53 -21.80 5.79
C SER A 454 5.52 -20.33 6.19
N LEU A 455 4.53 -19.55 5.70
CA LEU A 455 4.38 -18.12 5.93
C LEU A 455 3.25 -17.78 6.91
N GLY A 456 2.66 -18.77 7.61
CA GLY A 456 1.51 -18.55 8.50
C GLY A 456 1.74 -17.57 9.66
N SER A 457 3.00 -17.23 9.97
CA SER A 457 3.37 -16.22 10.96
C SER A 457 3.44 -14.79 10.41
N TRP A 458 3.29 -14.59 9.10
CA TRP A 458 3.35 -13.27 8.47
C TRP A 458 2.02 -12.51 8.62
N ASP A 459 2.11 -11.18 8.68
CA ASP A 459 0.94 -10.30 8.55
C ASP A 459 0.83 -9.82 7.11
N GLY A 460 0.05 -10.55 6.30
CA GLY A 460 -0.04 -10.33 4.87
C GLY A 460 1.32 -10.54 4.18
N GLN A 461 1.88 -9.48 3.58
CA GLN A 461 3.21 -9.52 2.93
C GLN A 461 4.36 -9.15 3.88
N ARG A 462 4.10 -8.92 5.17
CA ARG A 462 5.11 -8.47 6.13
C ARG A 462 5.64 -9.66 6.92
N ASN A 463 6.95 -9.91 6.79
CA ASN A 463 7.66 -10.85 7.64
C ASN A 463 7.85 -10.24 9.04
N LEU A 464 7.68 -11.06 10.08
CA LEU A 464 8.06 -10.66 11.43
C LEU A 464 9.59 -10.46 11.48
N ILE A 465 10.03 -9.32 12.00
CA ILE A 465 11.46 -8.93 12.05
C ILE A 465 12.21 -9.97 12.90
N LYS A 466 13.25 -10.59 12.31
CA LYS A 466 14.16 -11.48 13.06
C LYS A 466 14.96 -10.66 14.07
N LYS A 467 14.84 -11.04 15.34
CA LYS A 467 15.46 -10.35 16.48
C LYS A 467 16.87 -10.88 16.70
N LEU A 468 17.85 -9.99 16.77
CA LEU A 468 19.21 -10.34 17.19
C LEU A 468 19.39 -9.84 18.63
N TYR A 469 19.45 -10.78 19.58
CA TYR A 469 19.55 -10.46 21.00
C TYR A 469 20.99 -10.08 21.36
N LEU A 470 21.25 -8.80 21.64
CA LEU A 470 22.53 -8.30 22.12
C LEU A 470 22.33 -7.53 23.44
N GLN A 471 22.05 -8.32 24.49
CA GLN A 471 22.26 -7.98 25.91
C GLN A 471 21.67 -6.64 26.43
N GLY A 472 20.74 -5.99 25.71
CA GLY A 472 20.13 -4.75 26.15
C GLY A 472 21.10 -3.58 26.28
N LEU A 473 22.17 -3.52 25.47
CA LEU A 473 23.06 -2.35 25.41
C LEU A 473 22.55 -1.32 24.38
N PRO A 474 22.38 -0.04 24.75
CA PRO A 474 21.98 1.01 23.81
C PRO A 474 23.00 1.28 22.70
N ASN A 475 22.53 1.81 21.57
CA ASN A 475 23.35 2.07 20.38
C ASN A 475 24.01 3.46 20.35
N PHE A 476 24.50 3.96 21.49
CA PHE A 476 25.15 5.27 21.56
C PHE A 476 26.26 5.34 22.63
N GLY A 477 27.12 6.36 22.53
CA GLY A 477 28.16 6.65 23.53
C GLY A 477 29.09 5.47 23.82
N ASN A 478 29.45 5.29 25.10
CA ASN A 478 30.31 4.18 25.53
C ASN A 478 29.65 2.80 25.32
N TYR A 479 28.32 2.72 25.42
CA TYR A 479 27.58 1.48 25.20
C TYR A 479 27.77 0.94 23.77
N ARG A 480 27.89 1.83 22.77
CA ARG A 480 28.18 1.41 21.38
C ARG A 480 29.56 0.75 21.26
N ASN A 481 30.56 1.26 21.99
CA ASN A 481 31.90 0.68 22.02
C ASN A 481 31.89 -0.70 22.67
N ASP A 482 31.15 -0.86 23.77
CA ASP A 482 31.02 -2.15 24.45
C ASP A 482 30.24 -3.15 23.58
N ARG A 483 29.21 -2.70 22.87
CA ARG A 483 28.51 -3.49 21.85
C ARG A 483 29.44 -3.91 20.71
N ALA A 484 30.31 -3.01 20.23
CA ALA A 484 31.29 -3.33 19.18
C ALA A 484 32.31 -4.39 19.63
N LYS A 485 32.78 -4.34 20.89
CA LYS A 485 33.64 -5.40 21.45
C LYS A 485 32.91 -6.74 21.54
N LEU A 486 31.64 -6.71 21.92
CA LEU A 486 30.81 -7.92 21.96
C LEU A 486 30.63 -8.50 20.56
N GLU A 487 30.30 -7.67 19.57
CA GLU A 487 30.22 -8.03 18.14
C GLU A 487 31.55 -8.65 17.67
N GLU A 488 32.69 -8.01 17.93
CA GLU A 488 34.02 -8.52 17.59
C GLU A 488 34.31 -9.88 18.25
N SER A 489 34.04 -10.02 19.55
CA SER A 489 34.26 -11.28 20.26
C SER A 489 33.37 -12.40 19.73
N THR A 490 32.14 -12.07 19.31
CA THR A 490 31.21 -13.00 18.69
C THR A 490 31.78 -13.48 17.36
N PHE A 491 32.18 -12.58 16.46
CA PHE A 491 32.77 -12.95 15.17
C PHE A 491 34.08 -13.75 15.29
N LYS A 492 34.91 -13.47 16.30
CA LYS A 492 36.17 -14.24 16.56
C LYS A 492 35.92 -15.68 17.01
N ASN A 493 34.87 -15.92 17.78
CA ASN A 493 34.55 -17.24 18.34
C ASN A 493 33.68 -18.11 17.41
N GLY A 494 33.40 -17.62 16.21
CA GLY A 494 32.61 -18.29 15.19
C GLY A 494 31.63 -17.31 14.55
N THR A 495 31.43 -17.39 13.24
CA THR A 495 30.39 -16.61 12.59
C THR A 495 29.03 -17.03 13.18
N PRO A 496 28.18 -16.11 13.68
CA PRO A 496 26.85 -16.46 14.17
C PRO A 496 25.94 -17.02 13.06
N VAL A 497 26.40 -16.96 11.82
CA VAL A 497 25.81 -17.64 10.66
C VAL A 497 26.60 -18.93 10.42
N SER A 498 25.99 -20.06 10.75
CA SER A 498 26.44 -21.35 10.22
C SER A 498 26.43 -21.26 8.71
N ILE A 499 27.61 -21.30 8.06
CA ILE A 499 27.71 -21.46 6.61
C ILE A 499 27.43 -22.94 6.30
N THR A 500 26.21 -23.39 6.58
CA THR A 500 25.69 -24.56 5.87
C THR A 500 25.50 -24.09 4.43
N GLY A 501 26.11 -24.78 3.47
CA GLY A 501 25.95 -24.51 2.03
C GLY A 501 24.53 -24.79 1.51
N GLU A 502 23.51 -24.57 2.33
CA GLU A 502 22.12 -24.64 1.98
C GLU A 502 21.77 -23.37 1.20
N PHE A 503 21.84 -23.48 -0.12
CA PHE A 503 21.18 -22.51 -0.99
C PHE A 503 19.73 -22.34 -0.54
N ALA A 504 19.22 -21.11 -0.57
CA ALA A 504 17.83 -20.84 -0.24
C ALA A 504 16.93 -21.74 -1.10
N THR A 505 16.28 -22.72 -0.47
CA THR A 505 15.27 -23.54 -1.13
C THR A 505 13.95 -22.80 -1.05
N ARG A 506 13.13 -22.91 -2.10
CA ARG A 506 11.75 -22.44 -2.03
C ARG A 506 11.07 -23.24 -0.92
N PRO A 507 10.52 -22.60 0.14
CA PRO A 507 10.01 -23.32 1.30
C PRO A 507 8.81 -24.20 0.95
N ASP A 508 7.94 -23.72 0.06
CA ASP A 508 6.77 -24.44 -0.44
C ASP A 508 6.83 -24.56 -1.98
N LEU A 509 6.96 -25.78 -2.52
CA LEU A 509 6.89 -26.03 -3.97
C LEU A 509 5.45 -26.00 -4.52
N SER A 510 4.47 -26.16 -3.65
CA SER A 510 3.03 -26.06 -3.90
C SER A 510 2.34 -25.49 -2.65
N VAL A 511 1.38 -24.59 -2.82
CA VAL A 511 0.55 -24.07 -1.72
C VAL A 511 -0.72 -24.90 -1.54
N GLY A 512 -1.38 -24.80 -0.38
CA GLY A 512 -2.68 -25.42 -0.16
C GLY A 512 -3.81 -24.75 -0.96
N ASP A 513 -5.06 -25.06 -0.63
CA ASP A 513 -6.22 -24.45 -1.29
C ASP A 513 -6.23 -22.92 -1.11
N ILE A 514 -6.17 -22.20 -2.22
CA ILE A 514 -6.18 -20.73 -2.23
C ILE A 514 -7.62 -20.26 -2.10
N SER A 515 -7.92 -19.49 -1.04
CA SER A 515 -9.25 -18.90 -0.85
C SER A 515 -9.61 -17.96 -2.01
N SER A 516 -10.83 -18.10 -2.52
CA SER A 516 -11.40 -17.15 -3.47
C SER A 516 -11.75 -15.82 -2.77
N VAL A 517 -12.08 -14.79 -3.56
CA VAL A 517 -12.64 -13.56 -3.01
C VAL A 517 -13.95 -13.84 -2.26
N GLN A 518 -14.77 -14.77 -2.75
CA GLN A 518 -16.05 -15.09 -2.12
C GLN A 518 -15.86 -15.68 -0.71
N ASP A 519 -14.81 -16.47 -0.49
CA ASP A 519 -14.52 -17.14 0.79
C ASP A 519 -14.04 -16.17 1.89
N VAL A 520 -13.57 -14.97 1.51
CA VAL A 520 -13.08 -13.97 2.47
C VAL A 520 -14.12 -12.94 2.86
N ILE A 521 -15.25 -12.88 2.15
CA ILE A 521 -16.30 -11.88 2.41
C ILE A 521 -16.91 -12.11 3.80
N GLY A 522 -16.85 -11.10 4.65
CA GLY A 522 -17.49 -11.12 5.98
C GLY A 522 -16.75 -11.93 7.04
N ASN A 523 -15.55 -12.44 6.78
CA ASN A 523 -14.79 -13.26 7.74
C ASN A 523 -14.45 -12.54 9.05
N ALA A 524 -14.46 -11.20 9.09
CA ALA A 524 -14.25 -10.44 10.32
C ALA A 524 -15.53 -10.21 11.14
N LEU A 525 -16.73 -10.43 10.57
CA LEU A 525 -18.00 -10.10 11.22
C LEU A 525 -18.22 -10.79 12.58
N PRO A 526 -17.86 -12.08 12.80
CA PRO A 526 -18.00 -12.72 14.10
C PRO A 526 -17.14 -12.10 15.21
N ARG A 527 -16.10 -11.33 14.85
CA ARG A 527 -15.19 -10.67 15.80
C ARG A 527 -15.67 -9.26 16.20
N ILE A 528 -16.80 -8.80 15.67
CA ILE A 528 -17.34 -7.47 15.90
C ILE A 528 -18.65 -7.60 16.69
N GLY A 529 -18.70 -7.03 17.89
CA GLY A 529 -19.85 -7.17 18.79
C GLY A 529 -19.97 -6.01 19.80
N PRO A 530 -21.02 -6.05 20.63
CA PRO A 530 -21.18 -5.11 21.75
C PRO A 530 -20.00 -5.21 22.73
N TYR A 531 -19.69 -4.12 23.43
CA TYR A 531 -18.58 -4.10 24.40
C TYR A 531 -18.68 -5.19 25.47
N VAL A 532 -19.89 -5.49 25.94
CA VAL A 532 -20.11 -6.45 27.04
C VAL A 532 -19.76 -7.89 26.67
N THR A 533 -19.60 -8.21 25.37
CA THR A 533 -19.18 -9.54 24.92
C THR A 533 -17.66 -9.70 24.91
N LEU A 534 -16.91 -8.64 25.22
CA LEU A 534 -15.45 -8.69 25.31
C LEU A 534 -15.02 -9.21 26.68
N ASP A 535 -14.14 -10.22 26.69
CA ASP A 535 -13.65 -10.80 27.94
C ASP A 535 -12.68 -9.84 28.65
N ASN A 536 -13.19 -9.16 29.68
CA ASN A 536 -12.41 -8.23 30.49
C ASN A 536 -11.41 -8.91 31.46
N LYS A 537 -11.36 -10.25 31.48
CA LYS A 537 -10.37 -11.01 32.26
C LYS A 537 -9.11 -11.32 31.47
N LEU A 538 -9.20 -11.42 30.15
CA LEU A 538 -8.08 -11.68 29.25
C LEU A 538 -7.28 -10.39 28.95
N GLN A 539 -6.69 -9.82 30.00
CA GLN A 539 -5.90 -8.59 29.92
C GLN A 539 -4.51 -8.82 29.32
N LYS A 540 -3.96 -7.77 28.72
CA LYS A 540 -2.60 -7.75 28.17
C LYS A 540 -1.73 -6.70 28.88
N VAL A 541 -0.42 -6.82 28.75
CA VAL A 541 0.57 -5.81 29.16
C VAL A 541 1.54 -5.53 28.01
N ALA A 542 2.18 -4.36 28.04
CA ALA A 542 3.18 -4.00 27.05
C ALA A 542 4.53 -4.67 27.39
N LEU A 543 5.21 -5.19 26.36
CA LEU A 543 6.58 -5.69 26.43
C LEU A 543 7.42 -4.91 25.43
N ILE A 544 8.57 -4.38 25.85
CA ILE A 544 9.47 -3.60 24.99
C ILE A 544 10.69 -4.46 24.65
N ASP A 545 11.07 -4.42 23.39
CA ASP A 545 12.28 -5.03 22.86
C ASP A 545 13.44 -4.03 22.90
N ASP A 546 14.39 -4.27 23.80
CA ASP A 546 15.51 -3.36 24.06
C ASP A 546 16.47 -3.22 22.86
N ASP A 547 16.58 -4.24 22.01
CA ASP A 547 17.46 -4.22 20.84
C ASP A 547 16.86 -3.43 19.67
N MET A 548 15.52 -3.38 19.59
CA MET A 548 14.81 -2.55 18.62
C MET A 548 14.61 -1.10 19.10
N CYS A 549 14.76 -0.86 20.39
CA CYS A 549 14.53 0.44 20.99
C CYS A 549 15.56 1.47 20.52
N ILE A 550 15.08 2.63 20.06
CA ILE A 550 15.93 3.79 19.69
C ILE A 550 15.99 4.86 20.79
N ASN A 551 15.62 4.50 22.03
CA ASN A 551 15.80 5.33 23.22
C ASN A 551 15.06 6.69 23.20
N CYS A 552 14.00 6.84 22.40
CA CYS A 552 13.31 8.13 22.21
C CYS A 552 12.41 8.58 23.37
N GLY A 553 12.11 7.71 24.33
CA GLY A 553 11.28 8.02 25.50
C GLY A 553 9.78 8.28 25.22
N LYS A 554 9.29 8.15 23.98
CA LYS A 554 7.87 8.41 23.64
C LYS A 554 6.90 7.52 24.42
N CYS A 555 7.21 6.23 24.56
CA CYS A 555 6.39 5.31 25.35
C CYS A 555 6.28 5.74 26.82
N TYR A 556 7.39 6.19 27.41
CA TYR A 556 7.46 6.73 28.76
C TYR A 556 6.60 7.98 28.90
N MET A 557 6.81 8.99 28.04
CA MET A 557 6.05 10.26 28.08
C MET A 557 4.54 10.02 27.93
N THR A 558 4.12 9.19 26.98
CA THR A 558 2.71 8.87 26.77
C THR A 558 2.11 8.10 27.94
N CYS A 559 2.86 7.19 28.57
CA CYS A 559 2.37 6.49 29.76
C CYS A 559 2.25 7.42 30.97
N ASN A 560 3.12 8.42 31.08
CA ASN A 560 3.07 9.40 32.17
C ASN A 560 1.92 10.38 32.02
N ASP A 561 1.80 11.03 30.86
CA ASP A 561 0.90 12.18 30.71
C ASP A 561 -0.43 11.80 30.06
N SER A 562 -0.59 10.53 29.65
CA SER A 562 -1.82 10.02 29.05
C SER A 562 -2.16 8.59 29.48
N GLY A 563 -1.49 8.07 30.52
CA GLY A 563 -1.63 6.69 30.95
C GLY A 563 -1.59 6.52 32.47
N TYR A 564 -0.74 5.60 32.92
CA TYR A 564 -0.75 5.06 34.28
C TYR A 564 0.62 5.09 34.96
N GLN A 565 1.57 5.87 34.41
CA GLN A 565 2.93 6.02 34.94
C GLN A 565 3.64 4.67 35.16
N ALA A 566 3.33 3.69 34.30
CA ALA A 566 3.72 2.29 34.43
C ALA A 566 5.02 1.96 33.68
N ILE A 567 5.76 2.95 33.21
CA ILE A 567 7.03 2.79 32.50
C ILE A 567 8.07 3.61 33.24
N SER A 568 9.19 3.00 33.61
CA SER A 568 10.39 3.72 34.05
C SER A 568 11.31 3.98 32.86
N PHE A 569 12.12 5.03 32.95
CA PHE A 569 13.05 5.40 31.89
C PHE A 569 14.42 5.70 32.51
N SER A 570 15.42 4.90 32.13
CA SER A 570 16.77 4.99 32.70
C SER A 570 17.46 6.30 32.31
N GLU A 571 18.00 7.04 33.28
CA GLU A 571 18.74 8.29 33.03
C GLU A 571 20.07 8.07 32.30
N GLN A 572 20.66 6.87 32.43
CA GLN A 572 21.96 6.55 31.82
C GLN A 572 21.80 5.90 30.45
N THR A 573 20.95 4.86 30.38
CA THR A 573 20.78 4.05 29.17
C THR A 573 19.66 4.56 28.28
N HIS A 574 18.78 5.43 28.78
CA HIS A 574 17.56 5.87 28.09
C HIS A 574 16.71 4.68 27.60
N GLN A 575 16.75 3.56 28.33
CA GLN A 575 15.91 2.41 28.05
C GLN A 575 14.64 2.46 28.89
N PRO A 576 13.47 2.30 28.26
CA PRO A 576 12.20 2.20 28.96
C PRO A 576 11.98 0.78 29.51
N LYS A 577 11.49 0.66 30.74
CA LYS A 577 11.09 -0.62 31.34
C LYS A 577 9.66 -0.56 31.83
N VAL A 578 8.84 -1.53 31.42
CA VAL A 578 7.44 -1.62 31.84
C VAL A 578 7.36 -2.24 33.24
N ASN A 579 6.64 -1.60 34.15
CA ASN A 579 6.18 -2.22 35.38
C ASN A 579 4.88 -2.98 35.10
N GLU A 580 4.96 -4.30 35.02
CA GLU A 580 3.81 -5.17 34.71
C GLU A 580 2.68 -5.07 35.74
N ASP A 581 2.98 -4.70 36.98
CA ASP A 581 1.96 -4.55 38.02
C ASP A 581 1.08 -3.32 37.82
N ASP A 582 1.68 -2.25 37.30
CA ASP A 582 1.02 -0.98 37.05
C ASP A 582 0.48 -0.88 35.62
N CYS A 583 1.03 -1.66 34.69
CA CYS A 583 0.59 -1.69 33.31
C CYS A 583 -0.86 -2.21 33.20
N THR A 584 -1.70 -1.44 32.51
CA THR A 584 -3.12 -1.75 32.30
C THR A 584 -3.42 -2.30 30.91
N GLY A 585 -2.42 -2.38 30.03
CA GLY A 585 -2.62 -2.84 28.66
C GLY A 585 -3.33 -1.85 27.73
N CYS A 586 -3.41 -0.55 28.08
CA CYS A 586 -4.12 0.46 27.28
C CYS A 586 -3.59 0.66 25.85
N THR A 587 -2.40 0.11 25.53
CA THR A 587 -1.80 0.07 24.19
C THR A 587 -1.30 1.43 23.66
N LEU A 588 -1.44 2.53 24.40
CA LEU A 588 -0.97 3.85 23.94
C LEU A 588 0.54 3.90 23.66
N CYS A 589 1.37 3.25 24.50
CA CYS A 589 2.81 3.21 24.28
C CYS A 589 3.21 2.50 22.98
N TYR A 590 2.52 1.40 22.64
CA TYR A 590 2.66 0.71 21.36
C TYR A 590 2.30 1.64 20.19
N SER A 591 1.15 2.31 20.26
CA SER A 591 0.62 3.16 19.19
C SER A 591 1.47 4.38 18.83
N VAL A 592 2.33 4.85 19.76
CA VAL A 592 3.21 6.02 19.54
C VAL A 592 4.67 5.63 19.27
N CYS A 593 5.02 4.35 19.39
CA CYS A 593 6.38 3.89 19.17
C CYS A 593 6.75 4.11 17.70
N PRO A 594 7.88 4.78 17.39
CA PRO A 594 8.28 5.03 16.01
C PRO A 594 8.89 3.80 15.32
N ILE A 595 9.17 2.74 16.08
CA ILE A 595 9.77 1.49 15.57
C ILE A 595 8.68 0.41 15.55
N PRO A 596 8.21 -0.02 14.37
CA PRO A 596 7.25 -1.11 14.25
C PRO A 596 7.72 -2.34 15.02
N GLU A 597 6.82 -2.99 15.75
CA GLU A 597 7.07 -4.21 16.54
C GLU A 597 8.10 -4.11 17.67
N CYS A 598 8.66 -2.93 17.95
CA CYS A 598 9.53 -2.73 19.13
C CYS A 598 8.78 -2.91 20.45
N ILE A 599 7.49 -2.60 20.48
CA ILE A 599 6.61 -2.89 21.62
C ILE A 599 5.62 -3.95 21.17
N GLN A 600 5.27 -4.89 22.06
CA GLN A 600 4.26 -5.92 21.80
C GLN A 600 3.27 -6.00 22.96
N MET A 601 2.02 -6.37 22.66
CA MET A 601 0.98 -6.57 23.67
C MET A 601 0.85 -8.06 23.99
N VAL A 602 1.44 -8.49 25.10
CA VAL A 602 1.50 -9.88 25.54
C VAL A 602 0.43 -10.17 26.61
N PRO A 603 -0.07 -11.42 26.73
CA PRO A 603 -0.98 -11.78 27.81
C PRO A 603 -0.39 -11.46 29.19
N ARG A 604 -1.21 -10.90 30.08
CA ARG A 604 -0.77 -10.65 31.46
C ARG A 604 -0.57 -11.98 32.18
N THR A 605 0.60 -12.17 32.80
CA THR A 605 0.88 -13.35 33.61
C THR A 605 0.38 -13.14 35.05
N GLY A 606 -0.03 -14.22 35.72
CA GLY A 606 -0.56 -14.18 37.10
C GLY A 606 -2.08 -13.97 37.21
N PRO A 607 -2.61 -13.80 38.44
CA PRO A 607 -4.05 -13.66 38.68
C PRO A 607 -4.59 -12.33 38.12
N TRP A 608 -5.86 -12.35 37.72
CA TRP A 608 -6.56 -11.13 37.30
C TRP A 608 -6.50 -10.06 38.39
N LYS A 609 -6.12 -8.84 38.01
CA LYS A 609 -6.03 -7.70 38.94
C LYS A 609 -7.20 -6.75 38.69
N ALA A 610 -7.87 -6.40 39.78
CA ALA A 610 -8.95 -5.41 39.73
C ALA A 610 -8.41 -4.05 39.25
N PRO A 611 -9.20 -3.27 38.48
CA PRO A 611 -8.80 -1.92 38.09
C PRO A 611 -8.50 -1.07 39.32
N LYS A 612 -7.42 -0.28 39.27
CA LYS A 612 -7.09 0.68 40.33
C LYS A 612 -8.19 1.75 40.38
N ARG A 613 -9.02 1.73 41.43
CA ARG A 613 -10.16 2.65 41.61
C ARG A 613 -9.80 3.97 42.30
N GLY A 614 -8.54 4.16 42.71
CA GLY A 614 -8.09 5.31 43.49
C GLY A 614 -8.51 5.21 44.96
N VAL A 615 -9.81 5.08 45.21
CA VAL A 615 -10.40 4.82 46.53
C VAL A 615 -11.19 3.51 46.53
N THR A 616 -11.34 2.90 47.69
CA THR A 616 -12.16 1.68 47.84
C THR A 616 -13.62 2.02 47.53
N PRO A 617 -14.25 1.37 46.53
CA PRO A 617 -15.63 1.63 46.19
C PRO A 617 -16.56 1.19 47.34
N GLN A 618 -17.50 2.06 47.72
CA GLN A 618 -18.63 1.72 48.58
C GLN A 618 -19.79 1.32 47.68
N PHE A 619 -20.04 0.03 47.54
CA PHE A 619 -21.20 -0.46 46.79
C PHE A 619 -22.42 -0.48 47.73
N GLU A 620 -23.52 0.16 47.33
CA GLU A 620 -24.79 0.00 48.04
C GLU A 620 -25.32 -1.43 47.83
N PRO A 621 -25.82 -2.09 48.90
CA PRO A 621 -26.48 -3.39 48.78
C PRO A 621 -27.64 -3.31 47.78
N GLY A 622 -27.61 -4.14 46.73
CA GLY A 622 -28.65 -4.17 45.69
C GLY A 622 -28.26 -3.51 44.36
N THR A 623 -27.04 -2.96 44.23
CA THR A 623 -26.55 -2.49 42.93
C THR A 623 -26.34 -3.69 41.98
N PRO A 624 -26.99 -3.76 40.80
CA PRO A 624 -26.84 -4.88 39.88
C PRO A 624 -25.39 -5.02 39.41
N ASN A 625 -24.82 -6.22 39.54
CA ASN A 625 -23.42 -6.46 39.23
C ASN A 625 -23.10 -6.36 37.73
N VAL A 626 -24.06 -6.65 36.84
CA VAL A 626 -23.93 -6.58 35.38
C VAL A 626 -25.32 -6.45 34.75
N VAL A 627 -25.53 -5.48 33.84
CA VAL A 627 -26.62 -5.55 32.87
C VAL A 627 -26.16 -6.51 31.77
N LYS A 628 -26.63 -7.77 31.79
CA LYS A 628 -26.32 -8.71 30.71
C LYS A 628 -27.02 -8.20 29.44
N VAL A 629 -26.35 -8.31 28.31
CA VAL A 629 -26.90 -7.90 27.02
C VAL A 629 -26.68 -9.05 26.05
N ASN A 630 -27.69 -9.44 25.27
CA ASN A 630 -27.53 -10.51 24.28
C ASN A 630 -26.65 -10.05 23.09
N GLU A 631 -26.34 -10.96 22.16
CA GLU A 631 -25.51 -10.69 20.98
C GLU A 631 -26.07 -9.56 20.08
N GLN A 632 -27.36 -9.28 20.20
CA GLN A 632 -28.09 -8.24 19.48
C GLN A 632 -28.06 -6.87 20.19
N GLY A 633 -27.54 -6.78 21.41
CA GLY A 633 -27.51 -5.53 22.16
C GLY A 633 -28.75 -5.28 23.04
N GLU A 634 -29.61 -6.28 23.23
CA GLU A 634 -30.81 -6.19 24.08
C GLU A 634 -30.50 -6.57 25.53
N VAL A 635 -31.00 -5.77 26.46
CA VAL A 635 -30.80 -6.00 27.90
C VAL A 635 -31.51 -7.29 28.33
N ILE A 636 -30.73 -8.25 28.81
CA ILE A 636 -31.21 -9.40 29.56
C ILE A 636 -31.37 -8.92 31.00
N VAL A 637 -32.61 -8.67 31.40
CA VAL A 637 -32.94 -8.43 32.80
C VAL A 637 -32.66 -9.74 33.56
N ASP A 638 -31.68 -9.72 34.47
CA ASP A 638 -31.44 -10.88 35.34
C ASP A 638 -32.69 -11.04 36.21
N ALA A 639 -33.43 -12.14 36.00
CA ALA A 639 -34.52 -12.53 36.88
C ALA A 639 -33.92 -13.26 38.08
N ASN A 640 -33.35 -12.50 39.03
CA ASN A 640 -33.07 -12.94 40.40
C ASN A 640 -32.95 -11.75 41.34
#